data_AF-A0A7W3W524-F1
#
_entry.id   AF-A0A7W3W524-F1
#
_cell.length_a   1.000
_cell.length_b   1.000
_cell.length_c   1.000
_cell.angle_alpha   90.00
_cell.angle_beta   90.00
_cell.angle_gamma   90.00
#
_symmetry.space_group_name_H-M   'P 1'
#
loop_
_entity.id
_entity.type
_entity.pdbx_description
1 polymer ?
#
loop_
_entity_poly.entity_id
_entity_poly.type
_entity_poly.pdbx_seq_one_letter_code
_entity_poly.pdbx_strand_id
1 'polypeptide(L)'
;MIGEHYPEARDHVESAKNARKSMTDSWAQLLDDDLFDLSVSTNDNGTGVVSVTAEWPDGTQAALTAKLQLCVDELWAALDSLISRALEIYSAIRRIRRPENPRFFPIAASAEGLNLLLHESCLDGIPNDLASLVVRSQPFWEDEDSPFVLTLRAGLTKLMLWTDLLYDGNQVGAWVTPGEPEFFVDAPVTIEHVETCAPGPAAPDKVLARYTLAGYSQDAEISVMPNSFIDISFADTPSGADQSPSALDEGLNEVVRTVTMFIAAFEEVTGDLPVAQAITPDSDSPSPWIEAVRSARAWTEEELRDLAQSDSGIGIVTDDRTSTFLVKTQQGVFERSIPEATTLSPYAPRGYAAERATRNAAATWGLPDFVLSPMSMRKGRGGVREISDGLIVVGDRGLITQVKSRDAEPGTPDKERSWLGKKIAEAARQVGGTARQLSAITTIMTNGRGRAIDIDGPRITWTGVVIIDHPAPPDDCPITPPAERIPVVVLLRRDWEFLFQQLRSTAAVLGYLDRVETSTARLGDEPARYYELAVEDAAATPGPPVPQLGPTGSQVSAPLLPTAPAGSDDNEAHGLVRIICEDIAHSPLNNRPEKDRVTVLAAIDSLPVGHRTDLGRHLLGGLSAVADADEGTVAWRSRIFRAADGPQLGFAVCSKYDEATSNNFKYWMLLRHHELWEGLDRPANLLSVGVLLTPRRDGLRDWDTSLLSVIGDPCLTPEELTQARRLFNPPQH
;
A
#
# COMPACT_ATOMS: atom_id res chain seq x y z
N MET A 1 0.33 -16.84 -14.97
CA MET A 1 -0.33 -15.52 -15.07
C MET A 1 -0.83 -15.18 -13.69
N ILE A 2 -0.19 -14.18 -13.08
CA ILE A 2 -0.35 -13.71 -11.69
C ILE A 2 -1.55 -12.74 -11.67
N GLY A 3 -2.37 -12.75 -10.61
CA GLY A 3 -3.59 -11.94 -10.51
C GLY A 3 -3.31 -10.44 -10.51
N GLU A 4 -4.14 -9.68 -11.21
CA GLU A 4 -3.92 -8.25 -11.48
C GLU A 4 -4.26 -7.42 -10.24
N HIS A 5 -3.24 -6.82 -9.61
CA HIS A 5 -3.40 -5.95 -8.44
C HIS A 5 -3.81 -4.51 -8.83
N TYR A 6 -3.68 -4.15 -10.11
CA TYR A 6 -3.86 -2.80 -10.67
C TYR A 6 -4.74 -2.83 -11.94
N PRO A 7 -6.03 -3.18 -11.84
CA PRO A 7 -6.90 -3.35 -13.00
C PRO A 7 -7.12 -2.05 -13.77
N GLU A 8 -7.33 -0.93 -13.08
CA GLU A 8 -7.54 0.38 -13.71
C GLU A 8 -6.32 0.83 -14.55
N ALA A 9 -5.10 0.60 -14.05
CA ALA A 9 -3.89 0.90 -14.81
C ALA A 9 -3.79 0.10 -16.11
N ARG A 10 -4.29 -1.14 -16.12
CA ARG A 10 -4.34 -1.99 -17.32
C ARG A 10 -5.42 -1.52 -18.30
N ASP A 11 -6.59 -1.14 -17.80
CA ASP A 11 -7.68 -0.58 -18.62
C ASP A 11 -7.23 0.70 -19.35
N HIS A 12 -6.46 1.56 -18.67
CA HIS A 12 -5.84 2.73 -19.26
C HIS A 12 -4.80 2.38 -20.33
N VAL A 13 -3.94 1.38 -20.09
CA VAL A 13 -2.97 0.91 -21.11
C VAL A 13 -3.67 0.33 -22.35
N GLU A 14 -4.76 -0.42 -22.18
CA GLU A 14 -5.54 -0.92 -23.32
C GLU A 14 -6.23 0.22 -24.07
N SER A 15 -6.73 1.24 -23.36
CA SER A 15 -7.29 2.45 -23.96
C SER A 15 -6.24 3.24 -24.76
N ALA A 16 -5.02 3.37 -24.24
CA ALA A 16 -3.89 3.97 -24.95
C ALA A 16 -3.52 3.19 -26.23
N LYS A 17 -3.46 1.85 -26.16
CA LYS A 17 -3.23 0.99 -27.34
C LYS A 17 -4.30 1.17 -28.40
N ASN A 18 -5.57 1.29 -28.00
CA ASN A 18 -6.68 1.54 -28.91
C ASN A 18 -6.60 2.92 -29.56
N ALA A 19 -6.26 3.96 -28.79
CA ALA A 19 -6.06 5.31 -29.30
C ALA A 19 -4.92 5.37 -30.33
N ARG A 20 -3.78 4.71 -30.01
CA ARG A 20 -2.66 4.57 -30.94
C ARG A 20 -3.08 3.87 -32.22
N LYS A 21 -3.73 2.70 -32.13
CA LYS A 21 -4.20 1.96 -33.30
C LYS A 21 -5.12 2.82 -34.17
N SER A 22 -6.06 3.54 -33.54
CA SER A 22 -6.94 4.45 -34.26
C SER A 22 -6.19 5.58 -34.97
N MET A 23 -5.10 6.08 -34.39
CA MET A 23 -4.23 7.08 -35.03
C MET A 23 -3.51 6.48 -36.24
N THR A 24 -2.90 5.30 -36.09
CA THR A 24 -2.22 4.58 -37.18
C THR A 24 -3.18 4.28 -38.33
N ASP A 25 -4.39 3.81 -38.04
CA ASP A 25 -5.42 3.52 -39.05
C ASP A 25 -5.84 4.80 -39.79
N SER A 26 -5.98 5.93 -39.07
CA SER A 26 -6.31 7.22 -39.67
C SER A 26 -5.17 7.76 -40.54
N TRP A 27 -3.93 7.55 -40.13
CA TRP A 27 -2.74 7.93 -40.91
C TRP A 27 -2.61 7.11 -42.19
N ALA A 28 -2.80 5.78 -42.11
CA ALA A 28 -2.78 4.90 -43.27
C ALA A 28 -3.85 5.30 -44.29
N GLN A 29 -5.06 5.63 -43.83
CA GLN A 29 -6.12 6.11 -44.72
C GLN A 29 -5.73 7.40 -45.46
N LEU A 30 -5.05 8.34 -44.79
CA LEU A 30 -4.60 9.57 -45.43
C LEU A 30 -3.51 9.33 -46.48
N LEU A 31 -2.66 8.33 -46.27
CA LEU A 31 -1.67 7.92 -47.27
C LEU A 31 -2.33 7.32 -48.52
N ASP A 32 -3.47 6.63 -48.36
CA ASP A 32 -4.25 6.08 -49.48
C ASP A 32 -5.08 7.15 -50.22
N ASP A 33 -5.41 8.27 -49.58
CA ASP A 33 -6.23 9.37 -50.11
C ASP A 33 -5.40 10.47 -50.84
N ASP A 34 -4.21 10.13 -51.35
CA ASP A 34 -3.31 11.03 -52.12
C ASP A 34 -2.96 12.35 -51.39
N LEU A 35 -2.67 12.30 -50.08
CA LEU A 35 -2.29 13.47 -49.26
C LEU A 35 -1.06 14.25 -49.78
N PHE A 36 -0.21 13.62 -50.58
CA PHE A 36 1.08 14.17 -51.02
C PHE A 36 1.14 14.36 -52.52
N ASP A 37 1.48 15.58 -52.95
CA ASP A 37 1.81 15.87 -54.35
C ASP A 37 3.32 16.02 -54.54
N LEU A 38 3.85 15.33 -55.56
CA LEU A 38 5.26 15.38 -55.93
C LEU A 38 5.44 16.33 -57.10
N SER A 39 6.18 17.41 -56.89
CA SER A 39 6.51 18.38 -57.93
C SER A 39 7.98 18.31 -58.33
N VAL A 40 8.22 18.36 -59.64
CA VAL A 40 9.56 18.43 -60.23
C VAL A 40 9.64 19.73 -61.01
N SER A 41 10.58 20.61 -60.65
CA SER A 41 10.78 21.87 -61.37
C SER A 41 12.22 21.95 -61.88
N THR A 42 12.37 22.21 -63.18
CA THR A 42 13.67 22.36 -63.84
C THR A 42 13.78 23.74 -64.45
N ASN A 43 14.86 24.45 -64.14
CA ASN A 43 15.18 25.74 -64.72
C ASN A 43 15.83 25.58 -66.10
N ASP A 44 15.84 26.64 -66.91
CA ASP A 44 16.42 26.66 -68.26
C ASP A 44 17.91 26.25 -68.32
N ASN A 45 18.63 26.36 -67.21
CA ASN A 45 20.04 25.98 -67.08
C ASN A 45 20.25 24.50 -66.73
N GLY A 46 19.19 23.68 -66.70
CA GLY A 46 19.25 22.26 -66.35
C GLY A 46 19.34 21.97 -64.84
N THR A 47 19.30 22.99 -63.98
CA THR A 47 19.21 22.79 -62.53
C THR A 47 17.75 22.65 -62.11
N GLY A 48 17.45 21.76 -61.16
CA GLY A 48 16.09 21.56 -60.71
C GLY A 48 15.97 21.10 -59.28
N VAL A 49 14.73 21.05 -58.80
CA VAL A 49 14.38 20.55 -57.48
C VAL A 49 13.22 19.55 -57.56
N VAL A 50 13.32 18.54 -56.72
CA VAL A 50 12.23 17.61 -56.41
C VAL A 50 11.65 18.06 -55.08
N SER A 51 10.36 18.38 -55.04
CA SER A 51 9.65 18.86 -53.85
C SER A 51 8.39 18.04 -53.60
N VAL A 52 8.01 17.94 -52.33
CA VAL A 52 6.74 17.35 -51.91
C VAL A 52 5.92 18.40 -51.16
N THR A 53 4.63 18.41 -51.44
CA THR A 53 3.65 19.24 -50.75
C THR A 53 2.59 18.34 -50.14
N ALA A 54 2.28 18.58 -48.85
CA ALA A 54 1.22 17.86 -48.14
C ALA A 54 -0.05 18.71 -48.09
N GLU A 55 -1.13 18.24 -48.73
CA GLU A 55 -2.41 18.95 -48.79
C GLU A 55 -3.37 18.41 -47.73
N TRP A 56 -3.24 18.90 -46.50
CA TRP A 56 -4.05 18.43 -45.38
C TRP A 56 -5.52 18.78 -45.53
N PRO A 57 -6.44 17.79 -45.45
CA PRO A 57 -7.87 18.10 -45.34
C PRO A 57 -8.16 18.85 -44.04
N ASP A 58 -9.14 19.76 -44.09
CA ASP A 58 -9.49 20.63 -42.97
C ASP A 58 -9.77 19.83 -41.67
N GLY A 59 -9.03 20.16 -40.61
CA GLY A 59 -9.20 19.57 -39.28
C GLY A 59 -8.53 18.20 -39.07
N THR A 60 -7.95 17.59 -40.10
CA THR A 60 -7.32 16.26 -40.00
C THR A 60 -6.10 16.24 -39.08
N GLN A 61 -5.21 17.24 -39.17
CA GLN A 61 -4.04 17.36 -38.27
C GLN A 61 -4.48 17.46 -36.80
N ALA A 62 -5.51 18.27 -36.53
CA ALA A 62 -6.07 18.41 -35.19
C ALA A 62 -6.70 17.09 -34.70
N ALA A 63 -7.38 16.34 -35.57
CA ALA A 63 -7.96 15.04 -35.23
C ALA A 63 -6.89 13.97 -34.91
N LEU A 64 -5.80 13.92 -35.68
CA LEU A 64 -4.65 13.04 -35.39
C LEU A 64 -3.97 13.45 -34.07
N THR A 65 -3.75 14.75 -33.88
CA THR A 65 -3.17 15.30 -32.65
C THR A 65 -4.03 14.94 -31.43
N ALA A 66 -5.36 15.02 -31.54
CA ALA A 66 -6.28 14.64 -30.47
C ALA A 66 -6.20 13.14 -30.13
N LYS A 67 -5.95 12.26 -31.10
CA LYS A 67 -5.75 10.82 -30.86
C LYS A 67 -4.42 10.55 -30.15
N LEU A 68 -3.35 11.26 -30.53
CA LEU A 68 -2.08 11.21 -29.82
C LEU A 68 -2.23 11.71 -28.37
N GLN A 69 -2.91 12.85 -28.18
CA GLN A 69 -3.22 13.39 -26.86
C GLN A 69 -3.94 12.37 -25.99
N LEU A 70 -5.00 11.75 -26.52
CA LEU A 70 -5.71 10.69 -25.79
C LEU A 70 -4.79 9.53 -25.40
N CYS A 71 -3.93 9.07 -26.31
CA CYS A 71 -2.96 8.01 -26.01
C CYS A 71 -2.00 8.42 -24.87
N VAL A 72 -1.47 9.63 -24.92
CA VAL A 72 -0.56 10.19 -23.89
C VAL A 72 -1.28 10.35 -22.54
N ASP A 73 -2.51 10.85 -22.54
CA ASP A 73 -3.31 11.05 -21.33
C ASP A 73 -3.66 9.72 -20.65
N GLU A 74 -4.04 8.70 -21.42
CA GLU A 74 -4.30 7.35 -20.91
C GLU A 74 -3.03 6.70 -20.33
N LEU A 75 -1.86 6.94 -20.92
CA LEU A 75 -0.59 6.46 -20.37
C LEU A 75 -0.22 7.14 -19.04
N TRP A 76 -0.50 8.44 -18.90
CA TRP A 76 -0.38 9.14 -17.62
C TRP A 76 -1.39 8.63 -16.59
N ALA A 77 -2.65 8.45 -16.99
CA ALA A 77 -3.69 7.91 -16.11
C ALA A 77 -3.32 6.51 -15.59
N ALA A 78 -2.73 5.66 -16.43
CA ALA A 78 -2.21 4.36 -16.00
C ALA A 78 -1.14 4.48 -14.89
N LEU A 79 -0.17 5.39 -15.06
CA LEU A 79 0.86 5.65 -14.06
C LEU A 79 0.26 6.24 -12.76
N ASP A 80 -0.69 7.16 -12.87
CA ASP A 80 -1.37 7.78 -11.73
C ASP A 80 -2.19 6.75 -10.94
N SER A 81 -2.89 5.84 -11.62
CA SER A 81 -3.65 4.74 -11.01
C SER A 81 -2.74 3.75 -10.28
N LEU A 82 -1.49 3.52 -10.75
CA LEU A 82 -0.52 2.70 -10.02
C LEU A 82 -0.22 3.27 -8.64
N ILE A 83 0.08 4.57 -8.56
CA ILE A 83 0.40 5.23 -7.29
C ILE A 83 -0.84 5.32 -6.41
N SER A 84 -1.97 5.76 -6.97
CA SER A 84 -3.24 5.88 -6.24
C SER A 84 -3.62 4.55 -5.61
N ARG A 85 -3.58 3.47 -6.39
CA ARG A 85 -3.89 2.14 -5.90
C ARG A 85 -2.86 1.62 -4.90
N ALA A 86 -1.58 1.87 -5.11
CA ALA A 86 -0.55 1.49 -4.14
C ALA A 86 -0.74 2.21 -2.79
N LEU A 87 -1.12 3.48 -2.79
CA LEU A 87 -1.47 4.21 -1.56
C LEU A 87 -2.71 3.64 -0.89
N GLU A 88 -3.76 3.29 -1.63
CA GLU A 88 -4.93 2.61 -1.05
C GLU A 88 -4.57 1.24 -0.43
N ILE A 89 -3.64 0.53 -1.05
CA ILE A 89 -3.21 -0.80 -0.63
C ILE A 89 -2.31 -0.75 0.60
N TYR A 90 -1.48 0.29 0.76
CA TYR A 90 -0.38 0.29 1.73
C TYR A 90 -0.32 1.49 2.68
N SER A 91 -0.94 2.62 2.33
CA SER A 91 -0.91 3.83 3.14
C SER A 91 -2.20 4.00 3.94
N ALA A 92 -2.07 4.15 5.25
CA ALA A 92 -3.21 4.57 6.08
C ALA A 92 -3.42 6.10 6.04
N ILE A 93 -2.46 6.85 5.50
CA ILE A 93 -2.50 8.31 5.43
C ILE A 93 -3.18 8.70 4.12
N ARG A 94 -4.44 9.14 4.21
CA ARG A 94 -5.17 9.67 3.04
C ARG A 94 -4.84 11.15 2.87
N ARG A 95 -3.88 11.48 2.01
CA ARG A 95 -3.78 12.87 1.54
C ARG A 95 -4.94 13.18 0.61
N ILE A 96 -5.50 14.38 0.78
CA ILE A 96 -6.50 14.93 -0.12
C ILE A 96 -5.80 15.17 -1.46
N ARG A 97 -6.19 14.42 -2.50
CA ARG A 97 -5.79 14.74 -3.88
C ARG A 97 -6.23 16.18 -4.15
N ARG A 98 -5.27 17.04 -4.45
CA ARG A 98 -5.56 18.39 -4.96
C ARG A 98 -6.08 18.24 -6.38
N PRO A 99 -7.38 18.47 -6.65
CA PRO A 99 -7.95 18.28 -7.99
C PRO A 99 -7.29 19.19 -9.04
N GLU A 100 -6.67 20.29 -8.60
CA GLU A 100 -5.87 21.20 -9.41
C GLU A 100 -4.55 20.60 -9.94
N ASN A 101 -4.05 19.50 -9.36
CA ASN A 101 -2.91 18.76 -9.88
C ASN A 101 -3.42 17.49 -10.60
N PRO A 102 -3.58 17.53 -11.94
CA PRO A 102 -4.15 16.39 -12.66
C PRO A 102 -3.29 15.13 -12.54
N ARG A 103 -1.95 15.28 -12.46
CA ARG A 103 -0.98 14.18 -12.38
C ARG A 103 -0.60 13.83 -10.95
N PHE A 104 -0.46 12.54 -10.68
CA PHE A 104 -0.19 12.01 -9.35
C PHE A 104 1.09 11.15 -9.28
N PHE A 105 1.49 10.53 -10.38
CA PHE A 105 2.78 9.87 -10.51
C PHE A 105 3.90 10.92 -10.43
N PRO A 106 4.83 10.83 -9.47
CA PRO A 106 5.82 11.88 -9.27
C PRO A 106 6.92 11.76 -10.31
N ILE A 107 6.85 12.63 -11.31
CA ILE A 107 7.92 12.82 -12.27
C ILE A 107 8.42 14.26 -12.20
N ALA A 108 9.73 14.43 -12.16
CA ALA A 108 10.34 15.75 -12.15
C ALA A 108 11.43 15.85 -13.22
N ALA A 109 11.67 17.07 -13.68
CA ALA A 109 12.82 17.39 -14.53
C ALA A 109 14.11 17.65 -13.74
N SER A 110 14.03 17.67 -12.39
CA SER A 110 15.18 17.92 -11.51
C SER A 110 15.01 17.26 -10.14
N ALA A 111 16.13 17.08 -9.43
CA ALA A 111 16.13 16.54 -8.07
C ALA A 111 15.36 17.44 -7.08
N GLU A 112 15.44 18.76 -7.25
CA GLU A 112 14.69 19.72 -6.42
C GLU A 112 13.18 19.60 -6.64
N GLY A 113 12.75 19.49 -7.90
CA GLY A 113 11.35 19.26 -8.24
C GLY A 113 10.81 17.94 -7.70
N LEU A 114 11.62 16.87 -7.76
CA LEU A 114 11.25 15.59 -7.19
C LEU A 114 11.08 15.68 -5.68
N ASN A 115 12.01 16.33 -4.98
CA ASN A 115 11.91 16.52 -3.53
C ASN A 115 10.66 17.30 -3.15
N LEU A 116 10.28 18.32 -3.93
CA LEU A 116 9.04 19.07 -3.70
C LEU A 116 7.80 18.16 -3.85
N LEU A 117 7.73 17.36 -4.93
CA LEU A 117 6.66 16.38 -5.12
C LEU A 117 6.62 15.32 -4.00
N LEU A 118 7.78 14.87 -3.52
CA LEU A 118 7.88 13.92 -2.40
C LEU A 118 7.51 14.56 -1.06
N HIS A 119 7.81 15.84 -0.83
CA HIS A 119 7.40 16.56 0.37
C HIS A 119 5.88 16.81 0.41
N GLU A 120 5.26 16.98 -0.76
CA GLU A 120 3.81 17.03 -0.96
C GLU A 120 3.15 15.63 -1.00
N SER A 121 3.98 14.59 -0.82
CA SER A 121 3.75 13.15 -0.68
C SER A 121 2.90 12.48 -1.73
N CYS A 122 3.64 11.96 -2.70
CA CYS A 122 3.20 11.05 -3.74
C CYS A 122 3.51 9.58 -3.43
N LEU A 123 4.40 9.25 -2.46
CA LEU A 123 4.83 7.86 -2.19
C LEU A 123 4.84 7.44 -0.71
N ASP A 124 4.42 8.30 0.22
CA ASP A 124 4.39 7.96 1.65
C ASP A 124 3.44 6.79 1.93
N GLY A 125 3.94 5.73 2.57
CA GLY A 125 3.17 4.52 2.81
C GLY A 125 3.45 3.39 1.82
N ILE A 126 3.98 3.70 0.63
CA ILE A 126 4.26 2.69 -0.41
C ILE A 126 5.52 1.88 -0.04
N PRO A 127 5.56 0.56 -0.34
CA PRO A 127 6.76 -0.26 -0.20
C PRO A 127 8.01 0.36 -0.82
N ASN A 128 9.14 0.27 -0.11
CA ASN A 128 10.41 0.89 -0.51
C ASN A 128 10.86 0.48 -1.92
N ASP A 129 10.60 -0.77 -2.34
CA ASP A 129 11.01 -1.25 -3.67
C ASP A 129 10.24 -0.52 -4.77
N LEU A 130 8.93 -0.27 -4.58
CA LEU A 130 8.11 0.52 -5.50
C LEU A 130 8.51 1.99 -5.48
N ALA A 131 8.68 2.57 -4.29
CA ALA A 131 9.10 3.96 -4.16
C ALA A 131 10.48 4.18 -4.80
N SER A 132 11.42 3.27 -4.59
CA SER A 132 12.76 3.30 -5.18
C SER A 132 12.72 3.15 -6.69
N LEU A 133 11.85 2.29 -7.22
CA LEU A 133 11.65 2.15 -8.66
C LEU A 133 11.21 3.48 -9.28
N VAL A 134 10.25 4.16 -8.67
CA VAL A 134 9.78 5.48 -9.12
C VAL A 134 10.89 6.53 -9.01
N VAL A 135 11.63 6.57 -7.91
CA VAL A 135 12.72 7.55 -7.71
C VAL A 135 13.91 7.31 -8.65
N ARG A 136 14.29 6.07 -8.92
CA ARG A 136 15.44 5.75 -9.78
C ARG A 136 15.14 5.90 -11.28
N SER A 137 13.87 5.76 -11.66
CA SER A 137 13.43 5.90 -13.05
C SER A 137 13.28 7.35 -13.51
N GLN A 138 13.58 8.34 -12.67
CA GLN A 138 13.41 9.75 -13.01
C GLN A 138 14.32 10.17 -14.17
N PRO A 139 13.83 11.00 -15.12
CA PRO A 139 14.56 11.42 -16.31
C PRO A 139 15.89 12.13 -16.08
N PHE A 140 16.07 12.82 -14.96
CA PHE A 140 17.23 13.68 -14.71
C PHE A 140 18.46 12.98 -14.09
N TRP A 141 18.35 11.69 -13.73
CA TRP A 141 19.49 10.96 -13.16
C TRP A 141 20.47 10.52 -14.26
N GLU A 142 21.78 10.67 -14.01
CA GLU A 142 22.84 10.26 -14.96
C GLU A 142 23.53 8.94 -14.53
N ASP A 143 23.59 8.64 -13.23
CA ASP A 143 24.42 7.58 -12.64
C ASP A 143 23.70 6.21 -12.43
N GLU A 144 22.92 5.72 -13.42
CA GLU A 144 22.22 4.43 -13.28
C GLU A 144 22.68 3.39 -14.28
N ASP A 145 23.19 2.27 -13.77
CA ASP A 145 23.74 1.19 -14.60
C ASP A 145 22.72 0.07 -14.90
N SER A 146 21.56 0.05 -14.25
CA SER A 146 20.55 -0.98 -14.47
C SER A 146 19.89 -0.85 -15.86
N PRO A 147 20.04 -1.83 -16.78
CA PRO A 147 19.41 -1.76 -18.10
C PRO A 147 17.88 -1.66 -18.03
N PHE A 148 17.29 -2.26 -17.00
CA PHE A 148 15.86 -2.18 -16.73
C PHE A 148 15.44 -0.74 -16.41
N VAL A 149 16.11 -0.08 -15.46
CA VAL A 149 15.79 1.30 -15.06
C VAL A 149 16.08 2.29 -16.20
N LEU A 150 17.16 2.09 -16.95
CA LEU A 150 17.48 2.89 -18.14
C LEU A 150 16.37 2.82 -19.20
N THR A 151 15.78 1.64 -19.41
CA THR A 151 14.64 1.47 -20.33
C THR A 151 13.41 2.24 -19.85
N LEU A 152 13.11 2.16 -18.54
CA LEU A 152 11.99 2.93 -17.95
C LEU A 152 12.22 4.43 -18.09
N ARG A 153 13.43 4.91 -17.79
CA ARG A 153 13.81 6.32 -17.89
C ARG A 153 13.63 6.84 -19.31
N ALA A 154 14.15 6.12 -20.32
CA ALA A 154 14.03 6.53 -21.71
C ALA A 154 12.56 6.69 -22.16
N GLY A 155 11.68 5.76 -21.76
CA GLY A 155 10.25 5.86 -22.05
C GLY A 155 9.57 7.04 -21.34
N LEU A 156 9.89 7.28 -20.06
CA LEU A 156 9.36 8.42 -19.31
C LEU A 156 9.82 9.76 -19.87
N THR A 157 11.09 9.88 -20.30
CA THR A 157 11.60 11.07 -20.96
C THR A 157 10.84 11.39 -22.24
N LYS A 158 10.56 10.37 -23.08
CA LYS A 158 9.74 10.54 -24.30
C LYS A 158 8.30 10.96 -23.98
N LEU A 159 7.69 10.33 -22.98
CA LEU A 159 6.33 10.68 -22.54
C LEU A 159 6.24 12.13 -22.07
N MET A 160 7.22 12.59 -21.26
CA MET A 160 7.31 13.99 -20.85
C MET A 160 7.48 14.95 -22.02
N LEU A 161 8.40 14.65 -22.94
CA LEU A 161 8.64 15.49 -24.11
C LEU A 161 7.36 15.70 -24.93
N TRP A 162 6.63 14.63 -25.24
CA TRP A 162 5.39 14.75 -26.02
C TRP A 162 4.30 15.49 -25.27
N THR A 163 4.25 15.29 -23.96
CA THR A 163 3.33 16.00 -23.10
C THR A 163 3.56 17.51 -23.14
N ASP A 164 4.82 17.95 -23.06
CA ASP A 164 5.18 19.36 -23.12
C ASP A 164 4.87 19.94 -24.51
N LEU A 165 5.22 19.22 -25.58
CA LEU A 165 4.91 19.61 -26.95
C LEU A 165 3.40 19.81 -27.17
N LEU A 166 2.58 18.87 -26.70
CA LEU A 166 1.13 18.96 -26.82
C LEU A 166 0.55 20.11 -25.99
N TYR A 167 1.07 20.33 -24.78
CA TYR A 167 0.65 21.44 -23.91
C TYR A 167 0.97 22.81 -24.52
N ASP A 168 2.12 22.92 -25.19
CA ASP A 168 2.53 24.12 -25.94
C ASP A 168 1.73 24.32 -27.25
N GLY A 169 0.80 23.41 -27.56
CA GLY A 169 -0.09 23.49 -28.71
C GLY A 169 0.51 22.97 -30.02
N ASN A 170 1.64 22.25 -29.95
CA ASN A 170 2.25 21.64 -31.13
C ASN A 170 1.34 20.55 -31.70
N GLN A 171 1.26 20.48 -33.02
CA GLN A 171 0.48 19.48 -33.74
C GLN A 171 1.39 18.43 -34.37
N VAL A 172 0.84 17.21 -34.51
CA VAL A 172 1.46 16.21 -35.37
C VAL A 172 1.22 16.54 -36.83
N GLY A 173 2.22 16.29 -37.66
CA GLY A 173 2.20 16.48 -39.10
C GLY A 173 3.05 15.43 -39.79
N ALA A 174 3.17 15.59 -41.11
CA ALA A 174 3.93 14.69 -41.94
C ALA A 174 5.41 15.07 -41.87
N TRP A 175 6.26 14.09 -41.64
CA TRP A 175 7.69 14.21 -41.62
C TRP A 175 8.28 13.42 -42.76
N VAL A 176 9.11 14.08 -43.57
CA VAL A 176 9.70 13.47 -44.76
C VAL A 176 11.18 13.23 -44.53
N THR A 177 11.61 12.02 -44.85
CA THR A 177 13.02 11.61 -44.88
C THR A 177 13.40 11.35 -46.32
N PRO A 178 14.12 12.31 -46.96
CA PRO A 178 14.51 12.18 -48.35
C PRO A 178 15.44 10.98 -48.58
N GLY A 179 15.09 10.15 -49.55
CA GLY A 179 15.98 9.11 -50.09
C GLY A 179 16.70 9.60 -51.35
N GLU A 180 17.62 8.79 -51.87
CA GLU A 180 18.28 9.09 -53.15
C GLU A 180 17.28 8.90 -54.31
N PRO A 181 16.89 9.96 -55.02
CA PRO A 181 15.88 9.87 -56.07
C PRO A 181 16.42 9.20 -57.33
N GLU A 182 15.58 8.41 -57.98
CA GLU A 182 15.85 7.81 -59.29
C GLU A 182 15.17 8.64 -60.38
N PHE A 183 15.95 9.15 -61.35
CA PHE A 183 15.40 9.93 -62.47
C PHE A 183 15.35 9.10 -63.75
N PHE A 184 14.30 9.31 -64.51
CA PHE A 184 14.07 8.76 -65.84
C PHE A 184 14.07 9.92 -66.84
N VAL A 185 15.14 10.03 -67.62
CA VAL A 185 15.35 11.07 -68.64
C VAL A 185 15.79 10.45 -69.96
N ASP A 186 15.29 10.99 -71.08
CA ASP A 186 15.63 10.50 -72.41
C ASP A 186 16.90 11.15 -72.97
N ALA A 187 17.67 10.38 -73.75
CA ALA A 187 18.86 10.90 -74.44
C ALA A 187 18.49 12.08 -75.36
N PRO A 188 19.29 13.16 -75.43
CA PRO A 188 20.68 13.26 -74.95
C PRO A 188 20.85 13.75 -73.50
N VAL A 189 19.76 13.88 -72.72
CA VAL A 189 19.82 14.39 -71.36
C VAL A 189 20.44 13.35 -70.42
N THR A 190 21.37 13.76 -69.56
CA THR A 190 21.98 12.89 -68.54
C THR A 190 22.04 13.60 -67.20
N ILE A 191 21.83 12.88 -66.10
CA ILE A 191 22.00 13.42 -64.74
C ILE A 191 23.49 13.64 -64.46
N GLU A 192 23.85 14.86 -64.08
CA GLU A 192 25.22 15.22 -63.71
C GLU A 192 25.42 15.17 -62.18
N HIS A 193 24.45 15.68 -61.42
CA HIS A 193 24.55 15.75 -59.96
C HIS A 193 23.18 15.65 -59.30
N VAL A 194 23.13 15.02 -58.13
CA VAL A 194 21.97 14.93 -57.24
C VAL A 194 22.45 15.11 -55.81
N GLU A 195 21.77 15.97 -55.06
CA GLU A 195 22.00 16.23 -53.64
C GLU A 195 20.69 16.05 -52.88
N THR A 196 20.63 15.09 -51.95
CA THR A 196 19.47 14.88 -51.08
C THR A 196 19.48 15.90 -49.94
N CYS A 197 18.29 16.43 -49.62
CA CYS A 197 18.12 17.39 -48.54
C CYS A 197 17.95 16.71 -47.18
N ALA A 198 18.11 17.48 -46.10
CA ALA A 198 17.90 16.98 -44.75
C ALA A 198 16.42 16.62 -44.48
N PRO A 199 16.15 15.63 -43.61
CA PRO A 199 14.80 15.32 -43.12
C PRO A 199 14.12 16.55 -42.52
N GLY A 200 12.79 16.55 -42.50
CA GLY A 200 12.03 17.66 -41.91
C GLY A 200 10.53 17.55 -42.12
N PRO A 201 9.75 18.51 -41.57
CA PRO A 201 8.31 18.55 -41.79
C PRO A 201 8.00 18.73 -43.28
N ALA A 202 6.91 18.12 -43.74
CA ALA A 202 6.32 18.32 -45.06
C ALA A 202 5.60 19.69 -45.12
N ALA A 203 6.36 20.75 -44.85
CA ALA A 203 5.90 22.12 -45.09
C ALA A 203 5.56 22.30 -46.59
N PRO A 204 4.77 23.32 -46.95
CA PRO A 204 4.53 23.63 -48.36
C PRO A 204 5.86 23.72 -49.12
N ASP A 205 5.99 22.94 -50.19
CA ASP A 205 7.17 22.87 -51.05
C ASP A 205 8.46 22.35 -50.36
N LYS A 206 8.36 21.33 -49.51
CA LYS A 206 9.54 20.69 -48.91
C LYS A 206 10.44 20.10 -50.00
N VAL A 207 11.63 20.68 -50.16
CA VAL A 207 12.64 20.17 -51.11
C VAL A 207 13.23 18.86 -50.60
N LEU A 208 13.13 17.82 -51.44
CA LEU A 208 13.67 16.48 -51.20
C LEU A 208 15.07 16.33 -51.78
N ALA A 209 15.28 16.83 -53.00
CA ALA A 209 16.57 16.78 -53.66
C ALA A 209 16.76 17.95 -54.62
N ARG A 210 18.02 18.34 -54.81
CA ARG A 210 18.46 19.28 -55.84
C ARG A 210 19.24 18.49 -56.88
N TYR A 211 19.06 18.80 -58.16
CA TYR A 211 19.76 18.08 -59.23
C TYR A 211 20.23 19.00 -60.36
N THR A 212 21.15 18.50 -61.17
CA THR A 212 21.64 19.15 -62.39
C THR A 212 21.67 18.16 -63.54
N LEU A 213 21.15 18.57 -64.69
CA LEU A 213 21.08 17.79 -65.93
C LEU A 213 22.01 18.39 -66.99
N ALA A 214 22.80 17.53 -67.63
CA ALA A 214 23.59 17.88 -68.80
C ALA A 214 22.77 17.65 -70.08
N GLY A 215 22.87 18.58 -71.04
CA GLY A 215 22.17 18.48 -72.33
C GLY A 215 20.66 18.78 -72.29
N TYR A 216 20.17 19.40 -71.21
CA TYR A 216 18.75 19.73 -71.04
C TYR A 216 18.24 20.73 -72.08
N SER A 217 16.99 20.53 -72.52
CA SER A 217 16.21 21.47 -73.33
C SER A 217 14.80 21.55 -72.77
N GLN A 218 14.08 22.66 -72.97
CA GLN A 218 12.75 22.89 -72.40
C GLN A 218 11.70 21.82 -72.80
N ASP A 219 11.93 21.09 -73.89
CA ASP A 219 11.03 20.03 -74.36
C ASP A 219 11.35 18.64 -73.77
N ALA A 220 12.37 18.51 -72.91
CA ALA A 220 12.76 17.24 -72.32
C ALA A 220 11.81 16.83 -71.18
N GLU A 221 11.23 15.64 -71.27
CA GLU A 221 10.40 15.03 -70.23
C GLU A 221 11.30 14.46 -69.12
N ILE A 222 10.98 14.76 -67.86
CA ILE A 222 11.71 14.32 -66.68
C ILE A 222 10.70 13.66 -65.75
N SER A 223 10.91 12.38 -65.45
CA SER A 223 10.15 11.65 -64.44
C SER A 223 11.09 11.26 -63.29
N VAL A 224 10.57 11.29 -62.05
CA VAL A 224 11.37 11.06 -60.84
C VAL A 224 10.63 10.15 -59.88
N MET A 225 11.34 9.15 -59.37
CA MET A 225 10.94 8.39 -58.18
C MET A 225 11.75 8.91 -56.99
N PRO A 226 11.13 9.58 -56.00
CA PRO A 226 11.85 10.28 -54.95
C PRO A 226 12.49 9.37 -53.89
N ASN A 227 12.12 8.07 -53.84
CA ASN A 227 12.56 7.09 -52.84
C ASN A 227 12.52 7.58 -51.38
N SER A 228 11.63 8.53 -51.09
CA SER A 228 11.53 9.20 -49.79
C SER A 228 10.52 8.48 -48.91
N PHE A 229 10.78 8.47 -47.60
CA PHE A 229 9.87 7.89 -46.61
C PHE A 229 9.13 9.01 -45.88
N ILE A 230 7.81 8.85 -45.71
CA ILE A 230 6.95 9.81 -45.04
C ILE A 230 6.24 9.12 -43.88
N ASP A 231 6.27 9.74 -42.70
CA ASP A 231 5.57 9.26 -41.51
C ASP A 231 5.07 10.43 -40.65
N ILE A 232 4.37 10.12 -39.56
CA ILE A 232 3.81 11.10 -38.64
C ILE A 232 4.82 11.49 -37.55
N SER A 233 5.00 12.78 -37.30
CA SER A 233 5.85 13.32 -36.22
C SER A 233 5.40 14.72 -35.80
N PHE A 234 5.99 15.29 -34.75
CA PHE A 234 5.77 16.69 -34.39
C PHE A 234 6.45 17.62 -35.41
N ALA A 235 5.73 18.63 -35.91
CA ALA A 235 6.23 19.54 -36.93
C ALA A 235 7.38 20.44 -36.42
N ASP A 236 7.29 20.87 -35.16
CA ASP A 236 8.27 21.73 -34.48
C ASP A 236 8.96 20.93 -33.36
N THR A 237 10.03 20.21 -33.70
CA THR A 237 10.88 19.53 -32.70
C THR A 237 12.12 20.37 -32.38
N PRO A 238 12.53 20.48 -31.10
CA PRO A 238 13.79 21.12 -30.73
C PRO A 238 14.98 20.45 -31.42
N SER A 239 15.92 21.26 -31.92
CA SER A 239 17.14 20.81 -32.60
C SER A 239 17.93 19.81 -31.73
N GLY A 240 18.00 18.55 -32.13
CA GLY A 240 18.83 17.51 -31.48
C GLY A 240 18.10 16.26 -30.97
N ALA A 241 16.78 16.17 -31.03
CA ALA A 241 16.06 14.90 -30.84
C ALA A 241 16.32 13.96 -32.04
N ASP A 242 16.53 12.67 -31.82
CA ASP A 242 16.86 11.68 -32.87
C ASP A 242 15.77 11.66 -33.96
N GLN A 243 16.08 12.14 -35.18
CA GLN A 243 15.12 12.54 -36.22
C GLN A 243 14.85 11.44 -37.26
N SER A 244 14.58 10.20 -36.81
CA SER A 244 14.11 9.14 -37.71
C SER A 244 12.59 9.24 -37.89
N PRO A 245 12.06 9.10 -39.11
CA PRO A 245 10.62 9.12 -39.37
C PRO A 245 9.88 7.93 -38.71
N SER A 246 10.57 6.84 -38.37
CA SER A 246 10.01 5.73 -37.59
C SER A 246 9.75 6.08 -36.10
N ALA A 247 10.14 7.27 -35.64
CA ALA A 247 10.27 7.57 -34.21
C ALA A 247 8.94 7.73 -33.45
N LEU A 248 7.82 8.13 -34.07
CA LEU A 248 6.59 8.35 -33.30
C LEU A 248 5.87 7.03 -32.99
N ASP A 249 5.61 6.15 -33.97
CA ASP A 249 4.96 4.86 -33.69
C ASP A 249 5.90 3.91 -32.91
N GLU A 250 7.18 3.81 -33.28
CA GLU A 250 8.17 3.04 -32.51
C GLU A 250 8.33 3.62 -31.11
N GLY A 251 8.40 4.95 -31.01
CA GLY A 251 8.42 5.63 -29.72
C GLY A 251 7.18 5.30 -28.89
N LEU A 252 5.98 5.36 -29.46
CA LEU A 252 4.74 5.09 -28.74
C LEU A 252 4.69 3.63 -28.28
N ASN A 253 5.17 2.70 -29.11
CA ASN A 253 5.37 1.31 -28.71
C ASN A 253 6.33 1.20 -27.51
N GLU A 254 7.44 1.93 -27.52
CA GLU A 254 8.39 1.94 -26.40
C GLU A 254 7.78 2.52 -25.12
N VAL A 255 7.05 3.63 -25.19
CA VAL A 255 6.41 4.24 -24.01
C VAL A 255 5.31 3.33 -23.45
N VAL A 256 4.46 2.77 -24.31
CA VAL A 256 3.43 1.77 -23.90
C VAL A 256 4.10 0.58 -23.22
N ARG A 257 5.21 0.07 -23.76
CA ARG A 257 6.00 -1.00 -23.15
C ARG A 257 6.55 -0.57 -21.78
N THR A 258 7.09 0.64 -21.66
CA THR A 258 7.61 1.18 -20.40
C THR A 258 6.52 1.25 -19.32
N VAL A 259 5.33 1.78 -19.62
CA VAL A 259 4.22 1.82 -18.66
C VAL A 259 3.76 0.39 -18.30
N THR A 260 3.73 -0.52 -19.27
CA THR A 260 3.43 -1.94 -19.00
C THR A 260 4.48 -2.59 -18.09
N MET A 261 5.77 -2.23 -18.22
CA MET A 261 6.84 -2.69 -17.32
C MET A 261 6.67 -2.16 -15.91
N PHE A 262 6.22 -0.91 -15.73
CA PHE A 262 5.85 -0.39 -14.41
C PHE A 262 4.72 -1.20 -13.79
N ILE A 263 3.64 -1.47 -14.53
CA ILE A 263 2.53 -2.31 -14.04
C ILE A 263 3.04 -3.67 -13.58
N ALA A 264 3.87 -4.34 -14.39
CA ALA A 264 4.43 -5.65 -14.05
C ALA A 264 5.29 -5.62 -12.78
N ALA A 265 6.16 -4.61 -12.63
CA ALA A 265 6.99 -4.45 -11.44
C ALA A 265 6.14 -4.14 -10.19
N PHE A 266 5.09 -3.33 -10.33
CA PHE A 266 4.15 -3.05 -9.26
C PHE A 266 3.40 -4.31 -8.83
N GLU A 267 2.91 -5.11 -9.77
CA GLU A 267 2.25 -6.39 -9.50
C GLU A 267 3.17 -7.41 -8.85
N GLU A 268 4.43 -7.50 -9.26
CA GLU A 268 5.43 -8.41 -8.69
C GLU A 268 5.67 -8.11 -7.21
N VAL A 269 6.04 -6.86 -6.88
CA VAL A 269 6.26 -6.46 -5.47
C VAL A 269 4.99 -6.60 -4.64
N THR A 270 3.83 -6.26 -5.21
CA THR A 270 2.54 -6.38 -4.51
C THR A 270 2.18 -7.85 -4.26
N GLY A 271 2.56 -8.76 -5.16
CA GLY A 271 2.36 -10.19 -5.03
C GLY A 271 3.17 -10.82 -3.90
N ASP A 272 4.37 -10.28 -3.64
CA ASP A 272 5.31 -10.80 -2.64
C ASP A 272 5.08 -10.26 -1.21
N LEU A 273 4.41 -9.11 -1.09
CA LEU A 273 4.15 -8.47 0.20
C LEU A 273 2.71 -8.70 0.69
N PRO A 274 2.50 -8.87 2.01
CA PRO A 274 1.16 -8.80 2.58
C PRO A 274 0.50 -7.46 2.23
N VAL A 275 -0.73 -7.52 1.72
CA VAL A 275 -1.53 -6.34 1.45
C VAL A 275 -2.16 -5.87 2.77
N ALA A 276 -1.90 -4.62 3.13
CA ALA A 276 -2.38 -3.99 4.34
C ALA A 276 -3.36 -2.88 3.98
N GLN A 277 -4.56 -3.26 3.55
CA GLN A 277 -5.52 -2.31 2.99
C GLN A 277 -5.73 -1.14 3.95
N ALA A 278 -5.84 0.07 3.41
CA ALA A 278 -6.23 1.23 4.19
C ALA A 278 -7.55 0.92 4.91
N ILE A 279 -7.51 0.87 6.25
CA ILE A 279 -8.72 0.83 7.07
C ILE A 279 -9.43 2.15 6.79
N THR A 280 -10.48 2.09 5.98
CA THR A 280 -11.28 3.27 5.68
C THR A 280 -12.03 3.62 6.97
N PRO A 281 -11.83 4.81 7.56
CA PRO A 281 -12.74 5.28 8.57
C PRO A 281 -14.05 5.64 7.86
N ASP A 282 -14.87 4.62 7.58
CA ASP A 282 -16.23 4.87 7.13
C ASP A 282 -17.02 5.37 8.35
N SER A 283 -17.26 6.68 8.39
CA SER A 283 -17.95 7.36 9.50
C SER A 283 -19.46 7.10 9.49
N ASP A 284 -20.01 6.59 8.39
CA ASP A 284 -21.45 6.34 8.20
C ASP A 284 -21.83 4.85 8.23
N SER A 285 -20.88 3.96 8.56
CA SER A 285 -21.19 2.53 8.69
C SER A 285 -22.19 2.31 9.84
N PRO A 286 -23.40 1.76 9.58
CA PRO A 286 -24.39 1.53 10.62
C PRO A 286 -23.86 0.57 11.68
N SER A 287 -24.38 0.69 12.92
CA SER A 287 -24.04 -0.22 14.02
C SER A 287 -24.07 -1.67 13.53
N PRO A 288 -23.01 -2.47 13.79
CA PRO A 288 -22.97 -3.87 13.41
C PRO A 288 -24.00 -4.71 14.19
N TRP A 289 -24.58 -4.14 15.24
CA TRP A 289 -25.65 -4.72 16.03
C TRP A 289 -27.02 -4.18 15.60
N ILE A 290 -27.92 -5.09 15.28
CA ILE A 290 -29.32 -4.82 14.93
C ILE A 290 -30.19 -5.39 16.05
N GLU A 291 -31.18 -4.65 16.56
CA GLU A 291 -32.17 -5.23 17.48
C GLU A 291 -32.86 -6.42 16.79
N ALA A 292 -32.90 -7.59 17.43
CA ALA A 292 -33.44 -8.81 16.80
C ALA A 292 -34.88 -8.61 16.31
N VAL A 293 -35.69 -7.84 17.03
CA VAL A 293 -37.08 -7.50 16.61
C VAL A 293 -37.16 -6.64 15.34
N ARG A 294 -36.07 -5.99 14.93
CA ARG A 294 -35.93 -5.20 13.69
C ARG A 294 -35.15 -5.94 12.61
N SER A 295 -34.69 -7.15 12.90
CA SER A 295 -33.96 -7.98 11.95
C SER A 295 -34.82 -8.30 10.73
N ALA A 296 -34.20 -8.28 9.55
CA ALA A 296 -34.80 -8.80 8.33
C ALA A 296 -35.09 -10.31 8.40
N ARG A 297 -34.44 -11.04 9.32
CA ARG A 297 -34.61 -12.48 9.55
C ARG A 297 -35.92 -12.82 10.27
N ALA A 298 -36.56 -11.85 10.92
CA ALA A 298 -37.85 -11.97 11.61
C ALA A 298 -37.91 -13.13 12.64
N TRP A 299 -37.06 -13.04 13.67
CA TRP A 299 -36.98 -14.03 14.76
C TRP A 299 -38.32 -14.30 15.45
N THR A 300 -38.58 -15.56 15.78
CA THR A 300 -39.77 -15.95 16.53
C THR A 300 -39.65 -15.61 18.01
N GLU A 301 -40.78 -15.36 18.68
CA GLU A 301 -40.79 -15.15 20.14
C GLU A 301 -40.26 -16.35 20.93
N GLU A 302 -40.37 -17.56 20.36
CA GLU A 302 -39.87 -18.79 20.97
C GLU A 302 -38.34 -18.84 20.92
N GLU A 303 -37.71 -18.58 19.75
CA GLU A 303 -36.25 -18.52 19.62
C GLU A 303 -35.62 -17.46 20.54
N LEU A 304 -36.25 -16.28 20.63
CA LEU A 304 -35.78 -15.21 21.53
C LEU A 304 -35.98 -15.58 23.01
N ARG A 305 -37.02 -16.34 23.34
CA ARG A 305 -37.28 -16.82 24.70
C ARG A 305 -36.31 -17.93 25.10
N ASP A 306 -36.00 -18.85 24.20
CA ASP A 306 -35.03 -19.92 24.41
C ASP A 306 -33.62 -19.35 24.60
N LEU A 307 -33.22 -18.38 23.77
CA LEU A 307 -32.01 -17.61 23.98
C LEU A 307 -32.02 -16.87 25.32
N ALA A 308 -33.15 -16.26 25.68
CA ALA A 308 -33.27 -15.53 26.94
C ALA A 308 -33.16 -16.45 28.18
N GLN A 309 -33.43 -17.75 28.01
CA GLN A 309 -33.32 -18.77 29.05
C GLN A 309 -31.99 -19.52 29.01
N SER A 310 -31.13 -19.31 27.99
CA SER A 310 -29.82 -19.93 27.94
C SER A 310 -28.88 -19.35 29.00
N ASP A 311 -28.03 -20.19 29.58
CA ASP A 311 -27.09 -19.79 30.62
C ASP A 311 -26.05 -18.77 30.13
N SER A 312 -25.71 -18.83 28.83
CA SER A 312 -24.76 -17.90 28.19
C SER A 312 -25.41 -16.62 27.68
N GLY A 313 -26.74 -16.61 27.46
CA GLY A 313 -27.43 -15.50 26.78
C GLY A 313 -26.96 -15.24 25.35
N ILE A 314 -26.22 -16.19 24.75
CA ILE A 314 -25.64 -16.11 23.40
C ILE A 314 -26.18 -17.27 22.56
N GLY A 315 -26.51 -16.99 21.30
CA GLY A 315 -26.95 -17.98 20.32
C GLY A 315 -26.29 -17.76 18.97
N ILE A 316 -25.95 -18.84 18.28
CA ILE A 316 -25.48 -18.80 16.90
C ILE A 316 -26.53 -19.45 16.03
N VAL A 317 -26.90 -18.78 14.96
CA VAL A 317 -27.69 -19.38 13.90
C VAL A 317 -26.91 -19.26 12.59
N THR A 318 -26.52 -20.41 12.06
CA THR A 318 -25.83 -20.50 10.78
C THR A 318 -26.86 -20.80 9.70
N ASP A 319 -26.94 -19.94 8.69
CA ASP A 319 -27.60 -20.23 7.41
C ASP A 319 -26.55 -20.56 6.33
N ASP A 320 -27.00 -20.85 5.11
CA ASP A 320 -26.19 -21.32 3.99
C ASP A 320 -24.94 -20.47 3.69
N ARG A 321 -24.91 -19.19 4.12
CA ARG A 321 -23.81 -18.26 3.82
C ARG A 321 -23.44 -17.26 4.92
N THR A 322 -24.11 -17.26 6.07
CA THR A 322 -23.83 -16.33 7.16
C THR A 322 -24.08 -16.96 8.53
N SER A 323 -23.16 -16.73 9.46
CA SER A 323 -23.38 -17.03 10.87
C SER A 323 -23.91 -15.77 11.56
N THR A 324 -25.15 -15.82 12.02
CA THR A 324 -25.77 -14.73 12.79
C THR A 324 -25.63 -15.01 14.27
N PHE A 325 -25.00 -14.09 14.98
CA PHE A 325 -24.84 -14.10 16.42
C PHE A 325 -25.97 -13.32 17.07
N LEU A 326 -26.62 -13.93 18.05
CA LEU A 326 -27.59 -13.31 18.92
C LEU A 326 -26.99 -13.13 20.31
N VAL A 327 -27.07 -11.92 20.86
CA VAL A 327 -26.59 -11.60 22.20
C VAL A 327 -27.72 -10.94 22.98
N LYS A 328 -28.05 -11.53 24.13
CA LYS A 328 -28.96 -10.94 25.11
C LYS A 328 -28.21 -9.89 25.91
N THR A 329 -28.77 -8.68 25.95
CA THR A 329 -28.31 -7.58 26.79
C THR A 329 -29.44 -7.11 27.70
N GLN A 330 -29.14 -6.18 28.62
CA GLN A 330 -30.18 -5.51 29.43
C GLN A 330 -31.16 -4.69 28.58
N GLN A 331 -30.77 -4.30 27.36
CA GLN A 331 -31.56 -3.47 26.46
C GLN A 331 -32.41 -4.30 25.48
N GLY A 332 -32.24 -5.62 25.44
CA GLY A 332 -32.92 -6.53 24.52
C GLY A 332 -31.96 -7.54 23.89
N VAL A 333 -32.47 -8.32 22.94
CA VAL A 333 -31.68 -9.24 22.13
C VAL A 333 -31.22 -8.50 20.87
N PHE A 334 -29.92 -8.53 20.60
CA PHE A 334 -29.32 -7.96 19.41
C PHE A 334 -28.74 -9.07 18.54
N GLU A 335 -28.81 -8.89 17.24
CA GLU A 335 -28.15 -9.74 16.27
C GLU A 335 -26.96 -9.05 15.62
N ARG A 336 -25.98 -9.85 15.20
CA ARG A 336 -24.86 -9.44 14.36
C ARG A 336 -24.52 -10.55 13.38
N SER A 337 -24.42 -10.21 12.11
CA SER A 337 -23.90 -11.14 11.10
C SER A 337 -22.37 -11.16 11.16
N ILE A 338 -21.80 -12.36 11.19
CA ILE A 338 -20.37 -12.58 10.96
C ILE A 338 -20.20 -12.98 9.50
N PRO A 339 -19.49 -12.17 8.70
CA PRO A 339 -19.30 -12.45 7.29
C PRO A 339 -18.48 -13.73 7.09
N GLU A 340 -18.68 -14.39 5.97
CA GLU A 340 -17.79 -15.46 5.52
C GLU A 340 -16.37 -14.94 5.25
N ALA A 341 -15.42 -15.86 5.24
CA ALA A 341 -14.03 -15.52 4.98
C ALA A 341 -13.89 -14.82 3.61
N THR A 342 -13.03 -13.80 3.54
CA THR A 342 -12.81 -12.97 2.36
C THR A 342 -12.65 -13.84 1.10
N THR A 343 -13.27 -13.46 -0.01
CA THR A 343 -13.19 -14.26 -1.23
C THR A 343 -11.74 -14.38 -1.70
N LEU A 344 -11.29 -15.62 -1.95
CA LEU A 344 -9.95 -15.87 -2.45
C LEU A 344 -9.84 -15.46 -3.91
N SER A 345 -8.66 -14.94 -4.30
CA SER A 345 -8.38 -14.64 -5.70
C SER A 345 -8.58 -15.90 -6.56
N PRO A 346 -9.43 -15.86 -7.61
CA PRO A 346 -9.69 -17.03 -8.45
C PRO A 346 -8.48 -17.38 -9.33
N TYR A 347 -7.49 -16.50 -9.41
CA TYR A 347 -6.33 -16.59 -10.30
C TYR A 347 -5.10 -17.22 -9.65
N ALA A 348 -5.13 -17.51 -8.35
CA ALA A 348 -4.05 -18.17 -7.63
C ALA A 348 -4.48 -19.57 -7.14
N PRO A 349 -3.55 -20.54 -7.04
CA PRO A 349 -3.84 -21.81 -6.37
C PRO A 349 -4.45 -21.54 -4.98
N ARG A 350 -5.57 -22.20 -4.68
CA ARG A 350 -6.38 -21.88 -3.50
C ARG A 350 -5.59 -21.94 -2.18
N GLY A 351 -4.68 -22.91 -2.03
CA GLY A 351 -3.74 -22.96 -0.90
C GLY A 351 -2.95 -21.67 -0.71
N TYR A 352 -2.21 -21.25 -1.73
CA TYR A 352 -1.43 -20.00 -1.72
C TYR A 352 -2.31 -18.76 -1.52
N ALA A 353 -3.48 -18.73 -2.16
CA ALA A 353 -4.43 -17.63 -2.00
C ALA A 353 -4.91 -17.51 -0.54
N ALA A 354 -5.18 -18.62 0.14
CA ALA A 354 -5.62 -18.65 1.53
C ALA A 354 -4.49 -18.27 2.51
N GLU A 355 -3.27 -18.73 2.26
CA GLU A 355 -2.07 -18.31 3.01
C GLU A 355 -1.86 -16.79 2.92
N ARG A 356 -2.00 -16.23 1.72
CA ARG A 356 -1.90 -14.79 1.50
C ARG A 356 -3.05 -14.04 2.16
N ALA A 357 -4.30 -14.50 2.03
CA ALA A 357 -5.45 -13.87 2.69
C ALA A 357 -5.29 -13.82 4.22
N THR A 358 -4.78 -14.91 4.81
CA THR A 358 -4.47 -15.00 6.24
C THR A 358 -3.47 -13.94 6.69
N ARG A 359 -2.36 -13.78 5.94
CA ARG A 359 -1.33 -12.75 6.23
C ARG A 359 -1.87 -11.33 6.02
N ASN A 360 -2.68 -11.12 4.97
CA ASN A 360 -3.29 -9.83 4.68
C ASN A 360 -4.26 -9.39 5.78
N ALA A 361 -5.04 -10.31 6.34
CA ALA A 361 -5.93 -10.00 7.47
C ALA A 361 -5.14 -9.48 8.69
N ALA A 362 -4.02 -10.12 9.01
CA ALA A 362 -3.14 -9.71 10.10
C ALA A 362 -2.43 -8.36 9.82
N ALA A 363 -1.99 -8.13 8.58
CA ALA A 363 -1.32 -6.89 8.18
C ALA A 363 -2.28 -5.70 8.12
N THR A 364 -3.51 -5.93 7.64
CA THR A 364 -4.56 -4.91 7.48
C THR A 364 -5.00 -4.39 8.84
N TRP A 365 -5.51 -5.27 9.71
CA TRP A 365 -6.13 -4.86 10.98
C TRP A 365 -5.15 -4.79 12.16
N GLY A 366 -3.98 -5.42 12.04
CA GLY A 366 -2.90 -5.37 13.03
C GLY A 366 -1.88 -4.30 12.68
N LEU A 367 -0.70 -4.72 12.23
CA LEU A 367 0.33 -3.91 11.53
C LEU A 367 1.18 -4.83 10.63
N PRO A 368 1.58 -4.41 9.42
CA PRO A 368 2.47 -5.17 8.54
C PRO A 368 3.85 -5.44 9.16
N ASP A 369 4.29 -4.54 10.03
CA ASP A 369 5.56 -4.60 10.76
C ASP A 369 5.72 -5.89 11.59
N PHE A 370 4.60 -6.50 12.00
CA PHE A 370 4.58 -7.72 12.81
C PHE A 370 4.42 -9.00 11.99
N VAL A 371 4.02 -8.90 10.72
CA VAL A 371 3.81 -10.06 9.84
C VAL A 371 5.11 -10.36 9.13
N LEU A 372 5.64 -11.57 9.27
CA LEU A 372 6.92 -11.96 8.69
C LEU A 372 6.73 -12.87 7.47
N SER A 373 7.54 -12.64 6.45
CA SER A 373 7.58 -13.47 5.26
C SER A 373 8.07 -14.89 5.60
N PRO A 374 7.56 -15.93 4.90
CA PRO A 374 8.01 -17.29 5.09
C PRO A 374 9.53 -17.42 4.97
N MET A 375 10.15 -18.06 5.96
CA MET A 375 11.58 -18.33 5.92
C MET A 375 11.85 -19.66 5.24
N SER A 376 12.73 -19.65 4.25
CA SER A 376 13.31 -20.85 3.65
C SER A 376 14.69 -21.13 4.24
N MET A 377 14.87 -22.27 4.89
CA MET A 377 16.19 -22.69 5.41
C MET A 377 16.76 -23.89 4.65
N ARG A 378 18.08 -23.84 4.40
CA ARG A 378 18.82 -24.96 3.82
C ARG A 378 18.98 -26.07 4.87
N LYS A 379 18.53 -27.28 4.53
CA LYS A 379 18.81 -28.52 5.26
C LYS A 379 19.82 -29.36 4.48
N GLY A 380 21.06 -29.42 4.98
CA GLY A 380 22.13 -30.23 4.38
C GLY A 380 22.60 -29.73 3.01
N ARG A 381 23.26 -30.61 2.23
CA ARG A 381 23.93 -30.26 0.95
C ARG A 381 22.99 -30.02 -0.25
N GLY A 382 21.66 -30.08 -0.13
CA GLY A 382 20.80 -29.94 -1.31
C GLY A 382 19.31 -29.66 -1.13
N GLY A 383 18.78 -29.40 0.07
CA GLY A 383 17.35 -29.11 0.25
C GLY A 383 17.11 -27.73 0.84
N VAL A 384 16.32 -26.89 0.17
CA VAL A 384 15.71 -25.69 0.77
C VAL A 384 14.32 -26.12 1.27
N ARG A 385 14.00 -25.85 2.54
CA ARG A 385 12.68 -26.12 3.11
C ARG A 385 12.12 -24.85 3.72
N GLU A 386 10.93 -24.48 3.28
CA GLU A 386 10.11 -23.46 3.91
C GLU A 386 9.66 -23.94 5.30
N ILE A 387 9.86 -23.10 6.31
CA ILE A 387 9.69 -23.46 7.72
C ILE A 387 8.25 -23.23 8.18
N SER A 388 7.55 -22.23 7.64
CA SER A 388 6.16 -21.92 7.98
C SER A 388 5.48 -21.04 6.94
N ASP A 389 4.18 -21.22 6.76
CA ASP A 389 3.31 -20.46 5.84
C ASP A 389 3.15 -18.99 6.28
N GLY A 390 3.42 -18.70 7.57
CA GLY A 390 3.49 -17.35 8.11
C GLY A 390 3.96 -17.33 9.57
N LEU A 391 4.52 -16.19 9.97
CA LEU A 391 4.96 -15.89 11.32
C LEU A 391 4.46 -14.49 11.67
N ILE A 392 3.95 -14.31 12.90
CA ILE A 392 3.54 -13.00 13.41
C ILE A 392 4.26 -12.79 14.73
N VAL A 393 4.93 -11.66 14.92
CA VAL A 393 5.68 -11.37 16.15
C VAL A 393 5.38 -9.95 16.61
N VAL A 394 4.94 -9.81 17.85
CA VAL A 394 4.71 -8.51 18.51
C VAL A 394 5.25 -8.57 19.93
N GLY A 395 6.22 -7.71 20.24
CA GLY A 395 6.90 -7.71 21.53
C GLY A 395 7.62 -9.03 21.81
N ASP A 396 7.27 -9.69 22.91
CA ASP A 396 7.80 -10.97 23.36
C ASP A 396 6.89 -12.17 23.03
N ARG A 397 5.88 -11.97 22.18
CA ARG A 397 4.92 -13.02 21.77
C ARG A 397 4.98 -13.25 20.27
N GLY A 398 4.76 -14.50 19.87
CA GLY A 398 4.80 -14.89 18.47
C GLY A 398 3.80 -15.98 18.11
N LEU A 399 3.22 -15.88 16.91
CA LEU A 399 2.37 -16.90 16.30
C LEU A 399 3.10 -17.60 15.17
N ILE A 400 3.00 -18.93 15.15
CA ILE A 400 3.41 -19.76 14.02
C ILE A 400 2.15 -20.22 13.32
N THR A 401 1.91 -19.71 12.11
CA THR A 401 0.71 -20.01 11.36
C THR A 401 0.94 -21.12 10.34
N GLN A 402 -0.03 -22.02 10.24
CA GLN A 402 -0.10 -23.05 9.20
C GLN A 402 -1.49 -23.04 8.59
N VAL A 403 -1.58 -22.85 7.27
CA VAL A 403 -2.84 -22.79 6.55
C VAL A 403 -3.05 -24.08 5.78
N LYS A 404 -4.26 -24.63 5.83
CA LYS A 404 -4.64 -25.82 5.04
C LYS A 404 -5.98 -25.56 4.36
N SER A 405 -5.93 -25.50 3.03
CA SER A 405 -7.09 -25.25 2.18
C SER A 405 -7.65 -26.52 1.57
N ARG A 406 -8.98 -26.58 1.47
CA ARG A 406 -9.68 -27.66 0.77
C ARG A 406 -9.90 -27.28 -0.69
N ASP A 407 -9.07 -27.82 -1.56
CA ASP A 407 -9.09 -27.48 -3.01
C ASP A 407 -10.14 -28.26 -3.81
N ALA A 408 -10.47 -29.49 -3.40
CA ALA A 408 -11.48 -30.28 -4.10
C ALA A 408 -12.86 -30.09 -3.48
N GLU A 409 -13.90 -30.33 -4.27
CA GLU A 409 -15.28 -30.31 -3.78
C GLU A 409 -15.43 -31.20 -2.53
N PRO A 410 -16.16 -30.72 -1.50
CA PRO A 410 -16.42 -31.50 -0.30
C PRO A 410 -17.09 -32.83 -0.65
N GLY A 411 -16.53 -33.92 -0.13
CA GLY A 411 -17.08 -35.26 -0.24
C GLY A 411 -18.11 -35.56 0.85
N THR A 412 -18.18 -36.82 1.26
CA THR A 412 -19.04 -37.21 2.39
C THR A 412 -18.51 -36.67 3.72
N PRO A 413 -19.36 -36.44 4.74
CA PRO A 413 -18.92 -35.96 6.05
C PRO A 413 -17.78 -36.77 6.67
N ASP A 414 -17.79 -38.10 6.54
CA ASP A 414 -16.70 -38.98 7.02
C ASP A 414 -15.35 -38.72 6.34
N LYS A 415 -15.37 -38.45 5.03
CA LYS A 415 -14.16 -38.14 4.26
C LYS A 415 -13.60 -36.79 4.69
N GLU A 416 -14.47 -35.81 4.89
CA GLU A 416 -14.06 -34.48 5.34
C GLU A 416 -13.56 -34.49 6.79
N ARG A 417 -14.19 -35.25 7.70
CA ARG A 417 -13.64 -35.50 9.05
C ARG A 417 -12.25 -36.12 9.01
N SER A 418 -12.06 -37.12 8.17
CA SER A 418 -10.75 -37.77 7.99
C SER A 418 -9.71 -36.82 7.40
N TRP A 419 -10.11 -35.98 6.45
CA TRP A 419 -9.25 -34.96 5.85
C TRP A 419 -8.85 -33.90 6.88
N LEU A 420 -9.80 -33.36 7.63
CA LEU A 420 -9.57 -32.38 8.70
C LEU A 420 -8.62 -32.95 9.75
N GLY A 421 -8.91 -34.12 10.32
CA GLY A 421 -8.06 -34.74 11.33
C GLY A 421 -6.62 -34.98 10.83
N LYS A 422 -6.47 -35.43 9.58
CA LYS A 422 -5.15 -35.59 8.95
C LYS A 422 -4.42 -34.26 8.80
N LYS A 423 -5.10 -33.23 8.28
CA LYS A 423 -4.50 -31.92 7.98
C LYS A 423 -4.17 -31.10 9.21
N ILE A 424 -5.03 -31.14 10.23
CA ILE A 424 -4.77 -30.53 11.54
C ILE A 424 -3.54 -31.19 12.19
N ALA A 425 -3.47 -32.52 12.21
CA ALA A 425 -2.32 -33.22 12.79
C ALA A 425 -1.02 -33.00 12.00
N GLU A 426 -1.09 -32.84 10.68
CA GLU A 426 0.06 -32.48 9.85
C GLU A 426 0.55 -31.06 10.19
N ALA A 427 -0.36 -30.09 10.22
CA ALA A 427 -0.09 -28.69 10.51
C ALA A 427 0.46 -28.48 11.93
N ALA A 428 -0.14 -29.10 12.95
CA ALA A 428 0.31 -29.00 14.33
C ALA A 428 1.75 -29.52 14.52
N ARG A 429 2.11 -30.62 13.86
CA ARG A 429 3.51 -31.12 13.88
C ARG A 429 4.47 -30.18 13.17
N GLN A 430 4.04 -29.53 12.08
CA GLN A 430 4.84 -28.52 11.38
C GLN A 430 5.09 -27.32 12.31
N VAL A 431 4.04 -26.81 12.96
CA VAL A 431 4.11 -25.77 13.98
C VAL A 431 5.09 -26.15 15.10
N GLY A 432 4.96 -27.33 15.70
CA GLY A 432 5.85 -27.78 16.78
C GLY A 432 7.31 -27.95 16.35
N GLY A 433 7.54 -28.34 15.09
CA GLY A 433 8.87 -28.37 14.48
C GLY A 433 9.48 -26.98 14.33
N THR A 434 8.70 -26.02 13.85
CA THR A 434 9.10 -24.62 13.66
C THR A 434 9.38 -23.92 14.98
N ALA A 435 8.52 -24.09 15.97
CA ALA A 435 8.70 -23.53 17.31
C ALA A 435 10.04 -23.97 17.91
N ARG A 436 10.33 -25.28 17.86
CA ARG A 436 11.59 -25.83 18.36
C ARG A 436 12.81 -25.20 17.70
N GLN A 437 12.73 -24.91 16.41
CA GLN A 437 13.83 -24.32 15.66
C GLN A 437 14.01 -22.83 15.99
N LEU A 438 12.91 -22.07 15.99
CA LEU A 438 12.95 -20.63 16.28
C LEU A 438 13.33 -20.35 17.74
N SER A 439 12.83 -21.13 18.70
CA SER A 439 13.18 -20.98 20.12
C SER A 439 14.67 -21.22 20.43
N ALA A 440 15.46 -21.71 19.47
CA ALA A 440 16.88 -22.00 19.66
C ALA A 440 17.82 -20.94 19.06
N ILE A 441 17.33 -20.04 18.21
CA ILE A 441 18.19 -19.13 17.43
C ILE A 441 17.65 -17.71 17.37
N THR A 442 18.56 -16.75 17.31
CA THR A 442 18.25 -15.41 16.78
C THR A 442 18.41 -15.45 15.26
N THR A 443 17.45 -14.92 14.52
CA THR A 443 17.46 -14.96 13.05
C THR A 443 16.97 -13.65 12.44
N ILE A 444 17.46 -13.33 11.24
CA ILE A 444 16.99 -12.18 10.47
C ILE A 444 15.80 -12.61 9.62
N MET A 445 14.71 -11.87 9.69
CA MET A 445 13.48 -12.11 8.92
C MET A 445 13.03 -10.85 8.20
N THR A 446 12.31 -11.01 7.09
CA THR A 446 11.70 -9.88 6.38
C THR A 446 10.27 -9.67 6.89
N ASN A 447 9.91 -8.47 7.31
CA ASN A 447 8.54 -8.14 7.71
C ASN A 447 7.64 -7.79 6.50
N GLY A 448 6.36 -7.54 6.76
CA GLY A 448 5.35 -7.27 5.74
C GLY A 448 5.53 -5.95 5.00
N ARG A 449 6.55 -5.16 5.35
CA ARG A 449 6.99 -3.98 4.60
C ARG A 449 8.31 -4.18 3.87
N GLY A 450 8.79 -5.42 3.74
CA GLY A 450 10.04 -5.73 3.05
C GLY A 450 11.32 -5.42 3.86
N ARG A 451 11.23 -5.10 5.15
CA ARG A 451 12.39 -4.74 5.98
C ARG A 451 12.95 -5.93 6.74
N ALA A 452 14.27 -6.05 6.79
CA ALA A 452 14.97 -7.06 7.57
C ALA A 452 14.98 -6.70 9.06
N ILE A 453 14.56 -7.63 9.93
CA ILE A 453 14.48 -7.47 11.37
C ILE A 453 15.09 -8.65 12.11
N ASP A 454 15.75 -8.37 13.24
CA ASP A 454 16.29 -9.39 14.14
C ASP A 454 15.20 -9.94 15.04
N ILE A 455 14.91 -11.24 14.90
CA ILE A 455 13.99 -11.98 15.75
C ILE A 455 14.78 -12.81 16.76
N ASP A 456 14.66 -12.45 18.04
CA ASP A 456 15.28 -13.17 19.15
C ASP A 456 14.37 -14.31 19.63
N GLY A 457 14.32 -15.40 18.86
CA GLY A 457 13.39 -16.51 19.07
C GLY A 457 13.39 -17.14 20.47
N PRO A 458 14.53 -17.26 21.18
CA PRO A 458 14.56 -17.73 22.58
C PRO A 458 13.80 -16.85 23.58
N ARG A 459 13.58 -15.57 23.28
CA ARG A 459 12.85 -14.63 24.14
C ARG A 459 11.36 -14.56 23.83
N ILE A 460 10.91 -15.28 22.80
CA ILE A 460 9.52 -15.22 22.33
C ILE A 460 8.74 -16.40 22.90
N THR A 461 7.58 -16.09 23.50
CA THR A 461 6.55 -17.07 23.80
C THR A 461 5.78 -17.40 22.52
N TRP A 462 5.92 -18.64 22.05
CA TRP A 462 5.34 -19.10 20.79
C TRP A 462 4.01 -19.81 20.99
N THR A 463 3.01 -19.42 20.20
CA THR A 463 1.70 -20.07 20.10
C THR A 463 1.47 -20.55 18.67
N GLY A 464 0.95 -21.75 18.51
CA GLY A 464 0.65 -22.37 17.24
C GLY A 464 -0.75 -22.04 16.77
N VAL A 465 -0.92 -21.67 15.49
CA VAL A 465 -2.25 -21.45 14.91
C VAL A 465 -2.39 -22.25 13.62
N VAL A 466 -3.35 -23.17 13.59
CA VAL A 466 -3.71 -23.93 12.40
C VAL A 466 -4.98 -23.34 11.82
N ILE A 467 -4.91 -22.81 10.61
CA ILE A 467 -6.00 -22.12 9.94
C ILE A 467 -6.53 -23.02 8.83
N ILE A 468 -7.80 -23.36 8.91
CA ILE A 468 -8.48 -24.22 7.96
C ILE A 468 -9.34 -23.37 7.04
N ASP A 469 -9.04 -23.40 5.75
CA ASP A 469 -9.89 -22.84 4.70
C ASP A 469 -10.73 -23.97 4.09
N HIS A 470 -11.94 -24.16 4.63
CA HIS A 470 -12.86 -25.22 4.22
C HIS A 470 -14.25 -24.62 3.98
N PRO A 471 -14.88 -24.85 2.80
CA PRO A 471 -16.13 -24.18 2.44
C PRO A 471 -17.34 -24.65 3.26
N ALA A 472 -17.35 -25.89 3.75
CA ALA A 472 -18.45 -26.43 4.56
C ALA A 472 -17.95 -27.54 5.52
N PRO A 473 -17.24 -27.20 6.62
CA PRO A 473 -16.71 -28.20 7.55
C PRO A 473 -17.85 -28.94 8.26
N PRO A 474 -17.74 -30.26 8.50
CA PRO A 474 -18.77 -30.99 9.26
C PRO A 474 -18.91 -30.48 10.68
N ASP A 475 -20.15 -30.27 11.11
CA ASP A 475 -20.53 -29.71 12.42
C ASP A 475 -20.04 -30.53 13.63
N ASP A 476 -19.92 -31.84 13.47
CA ASP A 476 -19.65 -32.82 14.53
C ASP A 476 -18.20 -33.32 14.52
N CYS A 477 -17.27 -32.55 13.95
CA CYS A 477 -15.85 -32.93 13.87
C CYS A 477 -15.10 -32.49 15.14
N PRO A 478 -14.77 -33.39 16.09
CA PRO A 478 -14.01 -33.01 17.28
C PRO A 478 -12.60 -32.56 16.89
N ILE A 479 -12.17 -31.44 17.45
CA ILE A 479 -10.87 -30.85 17.18
C ILE A 479 -9.93 -31.18 18.34
N THR A 480 -9.02 -32.11 18.10
CA THR A 480 -7.95 -32.43 19.06
C THR A 480 -6.62 -32.42 18.32
N PRO A 481 -5.93 -31.27 18.26
CA PRO A 481 -4.58 -31.24 17.73
C PRO A 481 -3.68 -32.15 18.58
N PRO A 482 -2.65 -32.79 17.99
CA PRO A 482 -1.68 -33.55 18.75
C PRO A 482 -1.02 -32.66 19.82
N ALA A 483 -0.74 -33.24 20.98
CA ALA A 483 -0.03 -32.53 22.04
C ALA A 483 1.37 -32.13 21.57
N GLU A 484 1.60 -30.83 21.46
CA GLU A 484 2.89 -30.22 21.13
C GLU A 484 3.47 -29.52 22.36
N ARG A 485 4.72 -29.07 22.27
CA ARG A 485 5.38 -28.35 23.37
C ARG A 485 4.86 -26.93 23.59
N ILE A 486 4.13 -26.42 22.62
CA ILE A 486 3.50 -25.11 22.65
C ILE A 486 1.98 -25.27 22.49
N PRO A 487 1.17 -24.32 22.97
CA PRO A 487 -0.26 -24.30 22.71
C PRO A 487 -0.53 -24.28 21.20
N VAL A 488 -1.57 -24.99 20.75
CA VAL A 488 -1.99 -25.00 19.33
C VAL A 488 -3.50 -24.78 19.26
N VAL A 489 -3.90 -23.67 18.63
CA VAL A 489 -5.29 -23.31 18.38
C VAL A 489 -5.62 -23.57 16.91
N VAL A 490 -6.74 -24.22 16.64
CA VAL A 490 -7.22 -24.51 15.30
C VAL A 490 -8.46 -23.65 15.03
N LEU A 491 -8.45 -22.89 13.94
CA LEU A 491 -9.48 -21.93 13.57
C LEU A 491 -9.93 -22.12 12.12
N LEU A 492 -11.15 -21.71 11.78
CA LEU A 492 -11.47 -21.44 10.37
C LEU A 492 -10.82 -20.14 9.92
N ARG A 493 -10.56 -19.99 8.62
CA ARG A 493 -10.08 -18.72 8.06
C ARG A 493 -11.03 -17.55 8.36
N ARG A 494 -12.34 -17.81 8.37
CA ARG A 494 -13.36 -16.83 8.77
C ARG A 494 -13.15 -16.34 10.20
N ASP A 495 -12.89 -17.25 11.13
CA ASP A 495 -12.70 -16.95 12.55
C ASP A 495 -11.42 -16.15 12.77
N TRP A 496 -10.35 -16.47 12.02
CA TRP A 496 -9.11 -15.69 11.99
C TRP A 496 -9.35 -14.24 11.55
N GLU A 497 -10.06 -14.04 10.44
CA GLU A 497 -10.41 -12.72 9.93
C GLU A 497 -11.31 -11.96 10.91
N PHE A 498 -12.28 -12.66 11.55
CA PHE A 498 -13.12 -12.10 12.60
C PHE A 498 -12.31 -11.54 13.77
N LEU A 499 -11.33 -12.29 14.31
CA LEU A 499 -10.53 -11.83 15.45
C LEU A 499 -9.78 -10.53 15.15
N PHE A 500 -9.15 -10.45 13.96
CA PHE A 500 -8.44 -9.25 13.52
C PHE A 500 -9.39 -8.08 13.28
N GLN A 501 -10.54 -8.31 12.65
CA GLN A 501 -11.55 -7.28 12.44
C GLN A 501 -12.17 -6.78 13.77
N GLN A 502 -12.36 -7.69 14.73
CA GLN A 502 -12.98 -7.41 16.02
C GLN A 502 -12.06 -6.62 16.94
N LEU A 503 -10.78 -7.00 17.02
CA LEU A 503 -9.82 -6.43 17.97
C LEU A 503 -8.96 -5.31 17.39
N ARG A 504 -8.74 -5.29 16.06
CA ARG A 504 -7.92 -4.28 15.35
C ARG A 504 -6.55 -4.02 16.00
N SER A 505 -5.93 -5.09 16.51
CA SER A 505 -4.64 -5.07 17.19
C SER A 505 -4.01 -6.45 17.13
N THR A 506 -2.74 -6.52 16.72
CA THR A 506 -2.00 -7.79 16.71
C THR A 506 -1.74 -8.25 18.15
N ALA A 507 -1.31 -7.34 19.03
CA ALA A 507 -1.08 -7.62 20.44
C ALA A 507 -2.34 -8.17 21.14
N ALA A 508 -3.52 -7.61 20.85
CA ALA A 508 -4.77 -8.10 21.43
C ALA A 508 -5.17 -9.48 20.89
N VAL A 509 -4.99 -9.74 19.59
CA VAL A 509 -5.25 -11.07 19.00
C VAL A 509 -4.32 -12.13 19.61
N LEU A 510 -3.03 -11.83 19.78
CA LEU A 510 -2.11 -12.73 20.46
C LEU A 510 -2.52 -12.93 21.93
N GLY A 511 -2.89 -11.86 22.63
CA GLY A 511 -3.41 -11.92 24.00
C GLY A 511 -4.63 -12.82 24.14
N TYR A 512 -5.55 -12.77 23.16
CA TYR A 512 -6.71 -13.66 23.11
C TYR A 512 -6.31 -15.12 22.88
N LEU A 513 -5.44 -15.40 21.89
CA LEU A 513 -5.02 -16.77 21.57
C LEU A 513 -4.20 -17.41 22.71
N ASP A 514 -3.40 -16.62 23.40
CA ASP A 514 -2.68 -17.05 24.60
C ASP A 514 -3.61 -17.29 25.79
N ARG A 515 -4.72 -16.54 25.91
CA ARG A 515 -5.72 -16.76 26.96
C ARG A 515 -6.47 -18.08 26.79
N VAL A 516 -6.76 -18.46 25.55
CA VAL A 516 -7.58 -19.64 25.28
C VAL A 516 -6.79 -20.94 25.20
N GLU A 517 -5.53 -20.89 24.75
CA GLU A 517 -4.52 -21.98 24.62
C GLU A 517 -4.93 -23.24 23.82
N THR A 518 -6.22 -23.41 23.55
CA THR A 518 -6.86 -24.62 23.05
C THR A 518 -7.88 -24.26 21.97
N SER A 519 -8.27 -25.25 21.16
CA SER A 519 -9.30 -25.05 20.14
C SER A 519 -10.71 -25.20 20.74
N THR A 520 -11.70 -24.58 20.12
CA THR A 520 -13.11 -24.88 20.40
C THR A 520 -13.42 -26.35 20.09
N ALA A 521 -14.49 -26.87 20.68
CA ALA A 521 -14.93 -28.25 20.44
C ALA A 521 -15.31 -28.48 18.96
N ARG A 522 -15.85 -27.45 18.30
CA ARG A 522 -16.25 -27.43 16.89
C ARG A 522 -15.58 -26.27 16.16
N LEU A 523 -15.21 -26.48 14.89
CA LEU A 523 -14.70 -25.40 14.04
C LEU A 523 -15.81 -24.39 13.72
N GLY A 524 -15.49 -23.10 13.73
CA GLY A 524 -16.46 -22.03 13.48
C GLY A 524 -17.11 -21.45 14.74
N ASP A 525 -16.91 -22.06 15.91
CA ASP A 525 -17.47 -21.60 17.19
C ASP A 525 -16.60 -20.54 17.89
N GLU A 526 -15.47 -20.16 17.29
CA GLU A 526 -14.54 -19.19 17.89
C GLU A 526 -15.21 -17.85 18.24
N PRO A 527 -16.09 -17.28 17.40
CA PRO A 527 -16.74 -16.05 17.77
C PRO A 527 -17.70 -16.22 18.97
N ALA A 528 -18.33 -17.39 19.19
CA ALA A 528 -19.09 -17.65 20.42
C ALA A 528 -18.20 -17.63 21.64
N ARG A 529 -17.11 -18.40 21.59
CA ARG A 529 -16.14 -18.41 22.69
C ARG A 529 -15.60 -17.01 22.97
N TYR A 530 -15.32 -16.23 21.93
CA TYR A 530 -14.94 -14.82 22.09
C TYR A 530 -15.99 -14.02 22.86
N TYR A 531 -17.27 -14.12 22.48
CA TYR A 531 -18.33 -13.35 23.14
C TYR A 531 -18.62 -13.81 24.56
N GLU A 532 -18.54 -15.11 24.84
CA GLU A 532 -18.64 -15.65 26.20
C GLU A 532 -17.58 -14.99 27.09
N LEU A 533 -16.32 -14.99 26.64
CA LEU A 533 -15.21 -14.34 27.35
C LEU A 533 -15.37 -12.81 27.43
N ALA A 534 -15.93 -12.16 26.41
CA ALA A 534 -16.20 -10.72 26.44
C ALA A 534 -17.30 -10.34 27.45
N VAL A 535 -18.33 -11.19 27.59
CA VAL A 535 -19.37 -11.01 28.62
C VAL A 535 -18.78 -11.24 30.02
N GLU A 536 -17.93 -12.25 30.19
CA GLU A 536 -17.19 -12.48 31.44
C GLU A 536 -16.32 -11.28 31.81
N ASP A 537 -15.57 -10.72 30.84
CA ASP A 537 -14.72 -9.56 31.06
C ASP A 537 -15.53 -8.32 31.43
N ALA A 538 -16.70 -8.12 30.80
CA ALA A 538 -17.61 -7.02 31.13
C ALA A 538 -18.24 -7.16 32.53
N ALA A 539 -18.43 -8.40 33.00
CA ALA A 539 -18.95 -8.69 34.34
C ALA A 539 -17.86 -8.70 35.42
N ALA A 540 -16.59 -8.77 35.04
CA ALA A 540 -15.46 -8.82 35.97
C ALA A 540 -15.32 -7.52 36.76
N THR A 541 -14.98 -7.64 38.06
CA THR A 541 -14.65 -6.48 38.89
C THR A 541 -13.20 -6.09 38.66
N PRO A 542 -12.90 -4.79 38.40
CA PRO A 542 -11.52 -4.33 38.25
C PRO A 542 -10.64 -4.70 39.44
N GLY A 543 -9.41 -5.13 39.15
CA GLY A 543 -8.40 -5.38 40.18
C GLY A 543 -8.04 -4.10 40.97
N PRO A 544 -7.44 -4.25 42.16
CA PRO A 544 -7.00 -3.10 42.94
C PRO A 544 -5.96 -2.27 42.17
N PRO A 545 -5.91 -0.94 42.37
CA PRO A 545 -4.85 -0.11 41.81
C PRO A 545 -3.48 -0.64 42.18
N VAL A 546 -2.56 -0.65 41.22
CA VAL A 546 -1.15 -0.98 41.43
C VAL A 546 -0.51 0.18 42.20
N PRO A 547 -0.14 0.01 43.49
CA PRO A 547 0.34 1.13 44.31
C PRO A 547 1.58 1.81 43.75
N GLN A 548 2.42 1.04 43.04
CA GLN A 548 3.65 1.51 42.40
C GLN A 548 3.42 2.51 41.26
N LEU A 549 2.21 2.58 40.68
CA LEU A 549 1.89 3.53 39.62
C LEU A 549 1.55 4.95 40.14
N GLY A 550 1.46 5.11 41.47
CA GLY A 550 1.28 6.38 42.17
C GLY A 550 -0.19 6.82 42.28
N PRO A 551 -0.49 7.78 43.18
CA PRO A 551 -1.86 8.24 43.44
C PRO A 551 -2.36 9.31 42.45
N THR A 552 -1.50 9.81 41.56
CA THR A 552 -1.83 10.91 40.64
C THR A 552 -2.40 10.36 39.33
N GLY A 553 -3.68 10.62 39.07
CA GLY A 553 -4.35 10.25 37.83
C GLY A 553 -5.70 9.60 38.08
N SER A 554 -6.38 9.24 36.99
CA SER A 554 -7.60 8.44 37.04
C SER A 554 -7.27 7.00 36.70
N GLN A 555 -7.60 6.08 37.61
CA GLN A 555 -7.59 4.66 37.29
C GLN A 555 -8.81 4.36 36.41
N VAL A 556 -8.56 3.75 35.26
CA VAL A 556 -9.60 3.30 34.34
C VAL A 556 -9.37 1.81 34.09
N SER A 557 -10.45 1.06 34.00
CA SER A 557 -10.44 -0.34 33.61
C SER A 557 -11.47 -0.53 32.51
N ALA A 558 -11.13 -1.34 31.52
CA ALA A 558 -12.01 -1.75 30.45
C ALA A 558 -11.92 -3.28 30.29
N PRO A 559 -12.96 -3.93 29.75
CA PRO A 559 -12.89 -5.33 29.35
C PRO A 559 -11.69 -5.57 28.42
N LEU A 560 -11.01 -6.71 28.58
CA LEU A 560 -9.91 -7.08 27.67
C LEU A 560 -10.47 -7.36 26.27
N LEU A 561 -11.60 -8.07 26.20
CA LEU A 561 -12.34 -8.35 24.98
C LEU A 561 -13.59 -7.46 24.89
N PRO A 562 -13.65 -6.50 23.96
CA PRO A 562 -14.84 -5.69 23.75
C PRO A 562 -15.95 -6.49 23.05
N THR A 563 -17.20 -6.31 23.49
CA THR A 563 -18.37 -6.91 22.81
C THR A 563 -18.65 -6.24 21.47
N ALA A 564 -18.58 -4.90 21.40
CA ALA A 564 -18.62 -4.19 20.13
C ALA A 564 -17.27 -4.27 19.41
N PRO A 565 -17.22 -4.29 18.06
CA PRO A 565 -15.96 -4.18 17.33
C PRO A 565 -15.17 -2.96 17.78
N ALA A 566 -13.86 -3.12 17.88
CA ALA A 566 -12.94 -2.03 18.16
C ALA A 566 -13.18 -0.84 17.19
N GLY A 567 -13.45 0.34 17.76
CA GLY A 567 -13.68 1.57 16.99
C GLY A 567 -15.05 1.69 16.33
N SER A 568 -16.00 0.78 16.62
CA SER A 568 -17.37 0.90 16.10
C SER A 568 -18.15 2.10 16.67
N ASP A 569 -17.70 2.67 17.79
CA ASP A 569 -18.31 3.84 18.43
C ASP A 569 -17.81 5.16 17.83
N ASP A 570 -16.58 5.19 17.31
CA ASP A 570 -15.95 6.34 16.65
C ASP A 570 -14.70 5.85 15.90
N ASN A 571 -14.88 5.55 14.61
CA ASN A 571 -13.89 4.90 13.78
C ASN A 571 -12.70 5.83 13.48
N GLU A 572 -12.94 7.14 13.38
CA GLU A 572 -11.91 8.16 13.17
C GLU A 572 -10.99 8.25 14.40
N ALA A 573 -11.57 8.43 15.59
CA ALA A 573 -10.79 8.49 16.83
C ALA A 573 -10.02 7.19 17.07
N HIS A 574 -10.65 6.03 16.87
CA HIS A 574 -9.96 4.76 17.01
C HIS A 574 -8.82 4.60 15.99
N GLY A 575 -9.07 5.00 14.74
CA GLY A 575 -8.11 4.95 13.64
C GLY A 575 -6.86 5.80 13.87
N LEU A 576 -6.93 6.84 14.71
CA LEU A 576 -5.78 7.70 15.00
C LEU A 576 -4.56 6.93 15.52
N VAL A 577 -4.76 5.92 16.38
CA VAL A 577 -3.65 5.09 16.89
C VAL A 577 -2.97 4.35 15.73
N ARG A 578 -3.74 3.87 14.75
CA ARG A 578 -3.18 3.25 13.55
C ARG A 578 -2.40 4.26 12.72
N ILE A 579 -2.91 5.47 12.52
CA ILE A 579 -2.20 6.53 11.78
C ILE A 579 -0.87 6.86 12.47
N ILE A 580 -0.85 7.00 13.79
CA ILE A 580 0.39 7.22 14.56
C ILE A 580 1.40 6.08 14.34
N CYS A 581 0.96 4.82 14.40
CA CYS A 581 1.82 3.68 14.12
C CYS A 581 2.38 3.71 12.68
N GLU A 582 1.59 4.15 11.71
CA GLU A 582 2.00 4.28 10.32
C GLU A 582 3.02 5.41 10.13
N ASP A 583 2.79 6.58 10.73
CA ASP A 583 3.77 7.67 10.75
C ASP A 583 5.11 7.20 11.32
N ILE A 584 5.07 6.45 12.42
CA ILE A 584 6.28 5.87 13.04
C ILE A 584 6.92 4.83 12.12
N ALA A 585 6.12 3.97 11.49
CA ALA A 585 6.62 2.92 10.60
C ALA A 585 7.39 3.49 9.39
N HIS A 586 6.99 4.68 8.92
CA HIS A 586 7.59 5.39 7.79
C HIS A 586 8.64 6.45 8.20
N SER A 587 8.77 6.78 9.49
CA SER A 587 9.75 7.75 9.98
C SER A 587 11.21 7.30 9.80
N PRO A 588 12.17 8.18 9.49
CA PRO A 588 13.58 7.80 9.37
C PRO A 588 14.18 7.35 10.72
N LEU A 589 15.03 6.32 10.71
CA LEU A 589 15.62 5.74 11.95
C LEU A 589 16.83 6.50 12.51
N ASN A 590 17.43 7.43 11.76
CA ASN A 590 18.60 8.20 12.20
C ASN A 590 19.72 7.33 12.84
N ASN A 591 20.15 6.26 12.15
CA ASN A 591 21.14 5.27 12.60
C ASN A 591 20.70 4.30 13.72
N ARG A 592 19.42 4.27 14.09
CA ARG A 592 18.89 3.23 14.98
C ARG A 592 18.59 1.93 14.23
N PRO A 593 18.67 0.76 14.89
CA PRO A 593 18.28 -0.51 14.29
C PRO A 593 16.76 -0.59 14.10
N GLU A 594 16.33 -1.34 13.08
CA GLU A 594 14.90 -1.57 12.78
C GLU A 594 14.15 -2.22 13.97
N LYS A 595 14.85 -3.00 14.80
CA LYS A 595 14.33 -3.58 16.04
C LYS A 595 13.75 -2.52 17.00
N ASP A 596 14.34 -1.33 17.06
CA ASP A 596 13.86 -0.27 17.95
C ASP A 596 12.47 0.22 17.50
N ARG A 597 12.26 0.39 16.18
CA ARG A 597 10.96 0.77 15.61
C ARG A 597 9.91 -0.29 15.90
N VAL A 598 10.21 -1.57 15.63
CA VAL A 598 9.27 -2.67 15.91
C VAL A 598 8.94 -2.75 17.41
N THR A 599 9.91 -2.51 18.30
CA THR A 599 9.68 -2.47 19.75
C THR A 599 8.75 -1.33 20.15
N VAL A 600 8.92 -0.14 19.57
CA VAL A 600 8.03 1.01 19.78
C VAL A 600 6.62 0.72 19.27
N LEU A 601 6.50 0.18 18.05
CA LEU A 601 5.20 -0.17 17.47
C LEU A 601 4.47 -1.21 18.31
N ALA A 602 5.19 -2.24 18.80
CA ALA A 602 4.63 -3.24 19.70
C ALA A 602 4.14 -2.64 21.01
N ALA A 603 4.87 -1.66 21.56
CA ALA A 603 4.45 -0.95 22.75
C ALA A 603 3.16 -0.16 22.53
N ILE A 604 3.02 0.56 21.42
CA ILE A 604 1.79 1.30 21.10
C ILE A 604 0.64 0.34 20.80
N ASP A 605 0.87 -0.73 20.03
CA ASP A 605 -0.16 -1.73 19.72
C ASP A 605 -0.62 -2.50 20.96
N SER A 606 0.20 -2.61 22.01
CA SER A 606 -0.20 -3.19 23.29
C SER A 606 -1.18 -2.33 24.10
N LEU A 607 -1.46 -1.07 23.67
CA LEU A 607 -2.48 -0.25 24.30
C LEU A 607 -3.84 -0.97 24.24
N PRO A 608 -4.51 -1.22 25.39
CA PRO A 608 -5.76 -1.96 25.42
C PRO A 608 -6.80 -1.35 24.47
N VAL A 609 -7.42 -2.23 23.68
CA VAL A 609 -8.32 -1.85 22.58
C VAL A 609 -9.44 -0.93 23.06
N GLY A 610 -10.00 -1.19 24.24
CA GLY A 610 -11.06 -0.38 24.85
C GLY A 610 -10.67 1.06 25.22
N HIS A 611 -9.38 1.42 25.20
CA HIS A 611 -8.92 2.78 25.50
C HIS A 611 -8.49 3.57 24.27
N ARG A 612 -8.38 2.93 23.10
CA ARG A 612 -7.89 3.55 21.87
C ARG A 612 -8.81 4.67 21.37
N THR A 613 -10.12 4.45 21.42
CA THR A 613 -11.10 5.45 20.98
C THR A 613 -11.07 6.71 21.86
N ASP A 614 -11.01 6.55 23.18
CA ASP A 614 -10.91 7.69 24.11
C ASP A 614 -9.58 8.45 23.98
N LEU A 615 -8.48 7.73 23.74
CA LEU A 615 -7.21 8.35 23.40
C LEU A 615 -7.33 9.17 22.10
N GLY A 616 -7.93 8.57 21.07
CA GLY A 616 -8.23 9.23 19.79
C GLY A 616 -8.95 10.55 19.96
N ARG A 617 -10.10 10.53 20.63
CA ARG A 617 -10.91 11.74 20.91
C ARG A 617 -10.11 12.78 21.69
N HIS A 618 -9.30 12.33 22.67
CA HIS A 618 -8.45 13.24 23.44
C HIS A 618 -7.41 13.94 22.57
N LEU A 619 -6.78 13.23 21.64
CA LEU A 619 -5.76 13.78 20.74
C LEU A 619 -6.37 14.65 19.65
N LEU A 620 -7.47 14.25 19.01
CA LEU A 620 -8.19 15.06 18.02
C LEU A 620 -8.72 16.36 18.64
N GLY A 621 -9.38 16.27 19.81
CA GLY A 621 -9.80 17.45 20.56
C GLY A 621 -8.61 18.29 21.06
N GLY A 622 -7.44 17.66 21.26
CA GLY A 622 -6.18 18.34 21.53
C GLY A 622 -5.67 19.14 20.33
N LEU A 623 -5.63 18.51 19.15
CA LEU A 623 -5.19 19.10 17.88
C LEU A 623 -6.05 20.31 17.51
N SER A 624 -7.36 20.18 17.59
CA SER A 624 -8.29 21.29 17.39
C SER A 624 -8.02 22.43 18.39
N ALA A 625 -7.89 22.12 19.68
CA ALA A 625 -7.67 23.15 20.70
C ALA A 625 -6.33 23.89 20.59
N VAL A 626 -5.25 23.22 20.14
CA VAL A 626 -3.94 23.87 19.99
C VAL A 626 -3.80 24.61 18.66
N ALA A 627 -4.60 24.27 17.65
CA ALA A 627 -4.59 24.95 16.36
C ALA A 627 -5.04 26.42 16.49
N ASP A 628 -5.95 26.69 17.43
CA ASP A 628 -6.49 28.01 17.74
C ASP A 628 -5.59 28.86 18.67
N ALA A 629 -4.38 28.39 18.99
CA ALA A 629 -3.48 29.11 19.89
C ALA A 629 -3.03 30.46 19.31
N ASP A 630 -3.04 31.50 20.16
CA ASP A 630 -2.60 32.85 19.80
C ASP A 630 -1.17 32.86 19.26
N GLU A 631 -0.92 33.72 18.28
CA GLU A 631 0.40 33.88 17.68
C GLU A 631 1.45 34.26 18.76
N GLY A 632 2.57 33.54 18.78
CA GLY A 632 3.63 33.70 19.79
C GLY A 632 3.43 32.89 21.07
N THR A 633 2.30 32.19 21.23
CA THR A 633 2.06 31.28 22.37
C THR A 633 2.28 29.81 22.00
N VAL A 634 2.58 28.99 23.01
CA VAL A 634 2.64 27.52 22.87
C VAL A 634 1.51 26.92 23.67
N ALA A 635 0.55 26.31 22.99
CA ALA A 635 -0.47 25.49 23.62
C ALA A 635 -0.01 24.04 23.66
N TRP A 636 -0.19 23.39 24.82
CA TRP A 636 0.30 22.04 25.07
C TRP A 636 -0.76 21.22 25.80
N ARG A 637 -0.99 20.00 25.33
CA ARG A 637 -1.81 18.98 26.02
C ARG A 637 -1.06 17.67 26.03
N SER A 638 -1.14 16.94 27.14
CA SER A 638 -0.43 15.66 27.24
C SER A 638 -1.09 14.70 28.20
N ARG A 639 -0.93 13.41 27.94
CA ARG A 639 -1.45 12.31 28.74
C ARG A 639 -0.44 11.17 28.82
N ILE A 640 -0.34 10.54 29.99
CA ILE A 640 0.46 9.33 30.21
C ILE A 640 -0.50 8.16 30.50
N PHE A 641 -0.21 7.02 29.90
CA PHE A 641 -0.84 5.73 30.15
C PHE A 641 0.20 4.78 30.74
N ARG A 642 -0.19 4.11 31.82
CA ARG A 642 0.63 3.12 32.53
C ARG A 642 -0.19 1.86 32.68
N ALA A 643 0.29 0.77 32.07
CA ALA A 643 -0.21 -0.57 32.37
C ALA A 643 0.40 -1.08 33.69
N ALA A 644 -0.24 -2.06 34.33
CA ALA A 644 0.32 -2.75 35.49
C ALA A 644 1.62 -3.46 35.13
N ASP A 645 1.62 -4.06 33.95
CA ASP A 645 2.70 -4.78 33.30
C ASP A 645 2.82 -4.27 31.86
N GLY A 646 3.94 -3.61 31.54
CA GLY A 646 4.20 -3.16 30.18
C GLY A 646 4.82 -1.77 30.07
N PRO A 647 4.90 -1.23 28.85
CA PRO A 647 5.51 0.06 28.59
C PRO A 647 4.65 1.22 29.10
N GLN A 648 5.30 2.32 29.47
CA GLN A 648 4.61 3.59 29.69
C GLN A 648 4.46 4.31 28.34
N LEU A 649 3.24 4.72 28.02
CA LEU A 649 2.93 5.44 26.78
C LEU A 649 2.56 6.89 27.09
N GLY A 650 3.26 7.84 26.51
CA GLY A 650 2.95 9.26 26.58
C GLY A 650 2.49 9.79 25.25
N PHE A 651 1.41 10.55 25.25
CA PHE A 651 0.92 11.24 24.06
C PHE A 651 0.78 12.72 24.37
N ALA A 652 1.29 13.57 23.48
CA ALA A 652 1.22 15.01 23.59
C ALA A 652 0.76 15.64 22.29
N VAL A 653 0.18 16.83 22.39
CA VAL A 653 -0.19 17.69 21.27
C VAL A 653 0.33 19.09 21.54
N CYS A 654 0.99 19.70 20.57
CA CYS A 654 1.59 21.03 20.68
C CYS A 654 1.23 21.91 19.48
N SER A 655 1.02 23.21 19.69
CA SER A 655 0.64 24.16 18.62
C SER A 655 1.74 24.42 17.58
N LYS A 656 3.01 24.13 17.92
CA LYS A 656 4.17 24.27 17.02
C LYS A 656 5.29 23.30 17.39
N TYR A 657 6.17 23.04 16.42
CA TYR A 657 7.38 22.23 16.63
C TYR A 657 8.63 23.03 16.29
N ASP A 658 9.36 23.43 17.32
CA ASP A 658 10.68 24.06 17.25
C ASP A 658 11.64 23.39 18.26
N GLU A 659 12.88 23.86 18.32
CA GLU A 659 13.90 23.34 19.24
C GLU A 659 13.45 23.41 20.72
N ALA A 660 12.73 24.47 21.10
CA ALA A 660 12.26 24.64 22.47
C ALA A 660 11.15 23.64 22.82
N THR A 661 10.16 23.47 21.94
CA THR A 661 9.08 22.48 22.16
C THR A 661 9.60 21.05 22.09
N SER A 662 10.57 20.76 21.22
CA SER A 662 11.23 19.45 21.13
C SER A 662 11.99 19.11 22.41
N ASN A 663 12.76 20.06 22.94
CA ASN A 663 13.44 19.90 24.23
C ASN A 663 12.46 19.74 25.40
N ASN A 664 11.38 20.52 25.43
CA ASN A 664 10.35 20.40 26.46
C ASN A 664 9.66 19.03 26.42
N PHE A 665 9.34 18.53 25.23
CA PHE A 665 8.79 17.18 25.04
C PHE A 665 9.72 16.11 25.61
N LYS A 666 11.02 16.22 25.28
CA LYS A 666 12.06 15.32 25.77
C LYS A 666 12.14 15.34 27.30
N TYR A 667 12.21 16.53 27.91
CA TYR A 667 12.27 16.65 29.37
C TYR A 667 11.01 16.12 30.06
N TRP A 668 9.83 16.38 29.49
CA TRP A 668 8.57 15.83 30.01
C TRP A 668 8.61 14.31 30.03
N MET A 669 8.96 13.67 28.91
CA MET A 669 9.02 12.21 28.82
C MET A 669 10.11 11.61 29.73
N LEU A 670 11.31 12.20 29.77
CA LEU A 670 12.40 11.72 30.64
C LEU A 670 12.02 11.82 32.12
N LEU A 671 11.34 12.89 32.54
CA LEU A 671 10.83 13.03 33.89
C LEU A 671 9.81 11.93 34.23
N ARG A 672 8.81 11.72 33.36
CA ARG A 672 7.78 10.68 33.61
C ARG A 672 8.35 9.28 33.59
N HIS A 673 9.37 9.03 32.76
CA HIS A 673 10.11 7.78 32.74
C HIS A 673 10.88 7.57 34.05
N HIS A 674 11.65 8.57 34.48
CA HIS A 674 12.41 8.52 35.73
C HIS A 674 11.52 8.28 36.96
N GLU A 675 10.39 8.99 37.07
CA GLU A 675 9.43 8.81 38.17
C GLU A 675 8.89 7.37 38.26
N LEU A 676 8.58 6.75 37.11
CA LEU A 676 8.13 5.36 37.05
C LEU A 676 9.27 4.38 37.32
N TRP A 677 10.45 4.62 36.76
CA TRP A 677 11.65 3.79 36.94
C TRP A 677 12.05 3.71 38.42
N GLU A 678 12.05 4.84 39.14
CA GLU A 678 12.27 4.84 40.58
C GLU A 678 11.16 4.10 41.34
N GLY A 679 9.90 4.31 40.96
CA GLY A 679 8.74 3.67 41.60
C GLY A 679 8.68 2.14 41.42
N LEU A 680 9.28 1.62 40.36
CA LEU A 680 9.34 0.18 40.03
C LEU A 680 10.66 -0.50 40.43
N ASP A 681 11.45 0.12 41.32
CA ASP A 681 12.76 -0.40 41.76
C ASP A 681 13.76 -0.61 40.60
N ARG A 682 13.81 0.38 39.70
CA ARG A 682 14.85 0.57 38.69
C ARG A 682 15.00 -0.59 37.69
N PRO A 683 13.94 -1.00 36.97
CA PRO A 683 14.04 -2.08 35.99
C PRO A 683 14.97 -1.69 34.84
N ALA A 684 15.90 -2.58 34.47
CA ALA A 684 16.85 -2.33 33.39
C ALA A 684 16.19 -2.24 31.99
N ASN A 685 15.02 -2.87 31.83
CA ASN A 685 14.29 -2.98 30.57
C ASN A 685 12.97 -2.18 30.56
N LEU A 686 12.78 -1.24 31.50
CA LEU A 686 11.60 -0.38 31.48
C LEU A 686 11.61 0.42 30.17
N LEU A 687 10.53 0.32 29.39
CA LEU A 687 10.35 1.07 28.16
C LEU A 687 9.33 2.19 28.38
N SER A 688 9.66 3.39 27.91
CA SER A 688 8.67 4.45 27.71
C SER A 688 8.71 4.94 26.27
N VAL A 689 7.53 5.13 25.71
CA VAL A 689 7.32 5.67 24.36
C VAL A 689 6.52 6.95 24.48
N GLY A 690 7.04 8.03 23.91
CA GLY A 690 6.39 9.32 23.82
C GLY A 690 6.07 9.66 22.37
N VAL A 691 4.84 10.03 22.09
CA VAL A 691 4.39 10.55 20.79
C VAL A 691 3.94 12.00 20.95
N LEU A 692 4.39 12.88 20.07
CA LEU A 692 3.97 14.28 20.00
C LEU A 692 3.35 14.56 18.63
N LEU A 693 2.10 15.03 18.62
CA LEU A 693 1.41 15.50 17.43
C LEU A 693 1.49 17.02 17.33
N THR A 694 1.84 17.56 16.17
CA THR A 694 1.90 19.01 15.93
C THR A 694 1.11 19.38 14.69
N PRO A 695 0.06 20.22 14.75
CA PRO A 695 -0.69 20.60 13.55
C PRO A 695 0.21 21.25 12.49
N ARG A 696 -0.03 20.97 11.21
CA ARG A 696 0.59 21.71 10.11
C ARG A 696 -0.36 22.77 9.57
N ARG A 697 0.23 23.86 9.06
CA ARG A 697 -0.50 25.01 8.51
C ARG A 697 -0.41 25.14 6.98
N ASP A 698 0.35 24.26 6.33
CA ASP A 698 0.55 24.25 4.88
C ASP A 698 -0.50 23.43 4.12
N GLY A 699 -1.40 22.75 4.83
CA GLY A 699 -2.43 21.91 4.26
C GLY A 699 -1.90 20.66 3.54
N LEU A 700 -0.65 20.25 3.80
CA LEU A 700 -0.08 19.03 3.22
C LEU A 700 -0.46 17.77 4.01
N ARG A 701 -0.64 17.90 5.33
CA ARG A 701 -1.19 16.89 6.24
C ARG A 701 -1.78 17.57 7.47
N ASP A 702 -2.60 16.85 8.22
CA ASP A 702 -3.26 17.41 9.40
C ASP A 702 -2.27 17.69 10.54
N TRP A 703 -1.27 16.82 10.74
CA TRP A 703 -0.24 16.99 11.76
C TRP A 703 1.08 16.29 11.42
N ASP A 704 2.12 16.68 12.15
CA ASP A 704 3.43 16.06 12.29
C ASP A 704 3.47 15.11 13.48
N THR A 705 4.09 13.94 13.32
CA THR A 705 4.30 12.97 14.40
C THR A 705 5.78 12.91 14.79
N SER A 706 6.07 13.29 16.02
CA SER A 706 7.41 13.18 16.63
C SER A 706 7.44 12.08 17.68
N LEU A 707 8.52 11.32 17.72
CA LEU A 707 8.68 10.15 18.58
C LEU A 707 9.90 10.30 19.51
N LEU A 708 9.73 9.86 20.75
CA LEU A 708 10.83 9.61 21.68
C LEU A 708 10.64 8.24 22.34
N SER A 709 11.70 7.44 22.42
CA SER A 709 11.73 6.23 23.23
C SER A 709 12.88 6.26 24.23
N VAL A 710 12.63 5.76 25.44
CA VAL A 710 13.58 5.69 26.56
C VAL A 710 13.55 4.28 27.13
N ILE A 711 14.72 3.69 27.35
CA ILE A 711 14.88 2.35 27.93
C ILE A 711 15.85 2.42 29.09
N GLY A 712 15.47 1.85 30.25
CA GLY A 712 16.36 1.71 31.40
C GLY A 712 16.60 3.01 32.17
N ASP A 713 17.84 3.31 32.55
CA ASP A 713 18.16 4.54 33.28
C ASP A 713 18.16 5.75 32.33
N PRO A 714 17.36 6.80 32.57
CA PRO A 714 17.37 8.01 31.74
C PRO A 714 18.62 8.87 31.95
N CYS A 715 19.49 8.54 32.91
CA CYS A 715 20.75 9.24 33.22
C CYS A 715 20.57 10.74 33.48
N LEU A 716 19.44 11.15 34.06
CA LEU A 716 19.18 12.54 34.41
C LEU A 716 20.08 12.99 35.56
N THR A 717 20.76 14.11 35.37
CA THR A 717 21.49 14.78 36.46
C THR A 717 20.51 15.35 37.50
N PRO A 718 20.94 15.54 38.77
CA PRO A 718 20.12 16.20 39.79
C PRO A 718 19.60 17.58 39.37
N GLU A 719 20.41 18.34 38.63
CA GLU A 719 20.06 19.64 38.07
C GLU A 719 18.95 19.53 37.02
N GLU A 720 19.09 18.64 36.04
CA GLU A 720 18.07 18.40 35.01
C GLU A 720 16.75 17.92 35.61
N LEU A 721 16.80 17.02 36.60
CA LEU A 721 15.62 16.53 37.30
C LEU A 721 14.90 17.68 38.04
N THR A 722 15.65 18.55 38.71
CA THR A 722 15.11 19.72 39.40
C THR A 722 14.45 20.69 38.42
N GLN A 723 15.08 20.93 37.27
CA GLN A 723 14.54 21.80 36.23
C GLN A 723 13.26 21.22 35.61
N ALA A 724 13.25 19.93 35.27
CA ALA A 724 12.09 19.26 34.70
C ALA A 724 10.90 19.27 35.69
N ARG A 725 11.14 19.02 36.98
CA ARG A 725 10.10 19.11 38.02
C ARG A 725 9.53 20.52 38.15
N ARG A 726 10.36 21.57 38.08
CA ARG A 726 9.85 22.97 38.10
C ARG A 726 8.96 23.29 36.92
N LEU A 727 9.27 22.74 35.73
CA LEU A 727 8.50 22.97 34.51
C LEU A 727 7.18 22.21 34.48
N PHE A 728 7.17 20.93 34.88
CA PHE A 728 6.03 20.03 34.66
C PHE A 728 5.29 19.58 35.92
N ASN A 729 5.84 19.85 37.11
CA ASN A 729 5.20 19.65 38.40
C ASN A 729 5.30 20.95 39.24
N PRO A 730 4.80 22.10 38.74
CA PRO A 730 4.89 23.35 39.51
C PRO A 730 4.20 23.16 40.88
N PRO A 731 4.76 23.72 41.96
CA PRO A 731 4.13 23.63 43.27
C PRO A 731 2.71 24.20 43.21
N GLN A 732 1.73 23.42 43.65
CA GLN A 732 0.36 23.90 43.80
C GLN A 732 0.37 25.06 44.81
N HIS A 733 -0.06 26.24 44.37
CA HIS A 733 -0.22 27.42 45.22
C HIS A 733 -1.52 27.36 46.02
#